data_AF-A0A932CZ93-F1
#
_entry.id   AF-A0A932CZ93-F1
#
_cell.length_a   1.000
_cell.length_b   1.000
_cell.length_c   1.000
_cell.angle_alpha   90.00
_cell.angle_beta   90.00
_cell.angle_gamma   90.00
#
_symmetry.space_group_name_H-M   'P 1'
#
loop_
_entity.id
_entity.type
_entity.pdbx_description
1 polymer ?
#
loop_
_entity_poly.entity_id
_entity_poly.type
_entity_poly.pdbx_seq_one_letter_code
_entity_poly.pdbx_strand_id
1 'polypeptide(L)'
;MASIVVRTSSDGLAFMAREWLPAGVLYLRTEEAAEPGAERTVQIVLPDGREASLVGRVAEVTRDARGCRIELRLNRDSMNAMSLALIHAAVGPENLPSPIMGRADEVEALATFPDGGVDAGSILETSEPFEIMREAEEQEDAVAKATIAPRAAPEPRGRRIPAPPPPPVPAPRIPPPPTRPLAPPARQAPPPPPVRPVAPPQQPPAPKAPRGAHSRVAQQSKLMAKQLEMAFAEIAAMGLKGERRRSATLRRAADLLRPIDRAELLADLLPRVLLILPASGPAERRELENDLCEMLPRRALIQACLELAKHAPEKAGSGQDVESRLDAATHVVAATAALHMKTLDPEMLELLQALAGQGAALAQRAPPAVQEWIASAAYLRSTRREAEAALAPLETLRTQDRYATELVAAERAMSILRQERRWAPLAPIVELLVRHRDGPPGAFDERRWLAAGALERFFSGNVPADLVRAFTEAGAQMRDDLGRVLMAEGDRAPVMLLEILKRSSDAAMRKAAAPLLASQAQAARRAIVAGLVDPEAEWFVVCNLLALLGEIGKDADLPAISIYREHAHDQVRRAALEALAALGGKRAEAALLKGLDDRSRIVQCRALLLLGQIRSTSGMTLGYVRDLLKDVEAPDEDEDLVCVAIEALARIGNIQMPDRGGTAEELLVKTLERTRRSGLAKMLHGTAGGLWSRVPVRKALAGALGRIGLERAEEILKKIAYDDDDPIQKEAEQAIFQIADRRKTEHGLE
;
A
#
# COMPACT_ATOMS: atom_id res chain seq x y z
N MET A 1 -6.24 -16.96 10.38
CA MET A 1 -7.02 -17.47 11.53
C MET A 1 -7.28 -18.95 11.31
N ALA A 2 -7.34 -19.76 12.36
CA ALA A 2 -7.46 -21.20 12.21
C ALA A 2 -8.93 -21.63 11.98
N SER A 3 -9.17 -22.48 10.98
CA SER A 3 -10.51 -22.96 10.62
C SER A 3 -11.03 -23.98 11.64
N ILE A 4 -12.21 -23.73 12.23
CA ILE A 4 -12.88 -24.67 13.13
C ILE A 4 -13.95 -25.42 12.34
N VAL A 5 -13.94 -26.75 12.38
CA VAL A 5 -14.96 -27.58 11.74
C VAL A 5 -16.04 -27.93 12.76
N VAL A 6 -17.29 -27.53 12.50
CA VAL A 6 -18.43 -27.80 13.37
C VAL A 6 -19.15 -29.07 12.88
N ARG A 7 -19.40 -30.03 13.78
CA ARG A 7 -20.22 -31.23 13.58
C ARG A 7 -21.43 -31.18 14.53
N THR A 8 -22.64 -31.31 14.00
CA THR A 8 -23.85 -31.43 14.82
C THR A 8 -24.21 -32.90 15.01
N SER A 9 -24.76 -33.26 16.17
CA SER A 9 -25.07 -34.65 16.57
C SER A 9 -26.28 -35.27 15.87
N SER A 10 -26.96 -34.53 15.01
CA SER A 10 -28.02 -35.04 14.14
C SER A 10 -27.76 -34.54 12.72
N ASP A 11 -27.57 -35.48 11.82
CA ASP A 11 -27.42 -35.35 10.36
C ASP A 11 -26.15 -34.64 9.86
N GLY A 12 -25.07 -35.41 9.77
CA GLY A 12 -24.22 -35.54 8.56
C GLY A 12 -23.65 -34.30 7.85
N LEU A 13 -23.71 -33.11 8.42
CA LEU A 13 -23.24 -31.87 7.80
C LEU A 13 -22.01 -31.34 8.53
N ALA A 14 -20.85 -31.42 7.87
CA ALA A 14 -19.64 -30.73 8.28
C ALA A 14 -19.75 -29.24 7.90
N PHE A 15 -19.77 -28.36 8.89
CA PHE A 15 -19.73 -26.91 8.68
C PHE A 15 -18.35 -26.36 9.01
N MET A 16 -17.92 -25.30 8.34
CA MET A 16 -16.77 -24.50 8.79
C MET A 16 -17.30 -23.25 9.51
N ALA A 17 -17.01 -23.12 10.80
CA ALA A 17 -17.08 -21.82 11.47
C ALA A 17 -15.82 -21.03 11.07
N ARG A 18 -16.00 -19.92 10.35
CA ARG A 18 -14.88 -19.10 9.84
C ARG A 18 -14.64 -17.78 10.58
N GLU A 19 -15.52 -17.35 11.48
CA GLU A 19 -15.30 -16.14 12.29
C GLU A 19 -15.86 -16.28 13.71
N TRP A 20 -15.07 -15.84 14.70
CA TRP A 20 -15.48 -15.56 16.08
C TRP A 20 -15.82 -14.08 16.17
N LEU A 21 -17.07 -13.74 16.47
CA LEU A 21 -17.42 -12.37 16.86
C LEU A 21 -17.05 -12.20 18.34
N PRO A 22 -16.54 -11.02 18.77
CA PRO A 22 -16.23 -10.72 20.18
C PRO A 22 -17.41 -10.86 21.17
N ALA A 23 -18.58 -11.26 20.68
CA ALA A 23 -19.85 -11.35 21.40
C ALA A 23 -20.34 -12.78 21.68
N GLY A 24 -19.56 -13.83 21.37
CA GLY A 24 -19.94 -15.22 21.72
C GLY A 24 -21.06 -15.81 20.88
N VAL A 25 -21.17 -15.43 19.61
CA VAL A 25 -22.27 -15.82 18.72
C VAL A 25 -21.78 -16.79 17.64
N LEU A 26 -22.51 -17.87 17.42
CA LEU A 26 -22.22 -18.93 16.45
C LEU A 26 -23.43 -19.15 15.54
N TYR A 27 -23.22 -19.11 14.22
CA TYR A 27 -24.31 -19.33 13.25
C TYR A 27 -24.32 -20.77 12.77
N LEU A 28 -25.47 -21.43 12.88
CA LEU A 28 -25.70 -22.81 12.44
C LEU A 28 -26.73 -22.85 11.32
N ARG A 29 -26.67 -23.87 10.47
CA ARG A 29 -27.72 -24.18 9.50
C ARG A 29 -28.23 -25.60 9.76
N THR A 30 -29.53 -25.77 9.87
CA THR A 30 -30.19 -27.02 10.23
C THR A 30 -31.42 -27.25 9.35
N GLU A 31 -31.79 -28.51 9.10
CA GLU A 31 -33.05 -28.80 8.40
C GLU A 31 -34.27 -28.60 9.32
N GLU A 32 -34.12 -28.91 10.60
CA GLU A 32 -35.15 -28.71 11.62
C GLU A 32 -35.13 -27.29 12.21
N ALA A 33 -36.30 -26.72 12.46
CA ALA A 33 -36.38 -25.46 13.21
C ALA A 33 -36.11 -25.70 14.70
N ALA A 34 -35.16 -24.95 15.27
CA ALA A 34 -35.07 -24.82 16.71
C ALA A 34 -36.00 -23.71 17.21
N GLU A 35 -36.48 -23.81 18.45
CA GLU A 35 -37.22 -22.72 19.07
C GLU A 35 -36.24 -21.64 19.56
N PRO A 36 -36.52 -20.35 19.32
CA PRO A 36 -35.81 -19.27 20.00
C PRO A 36 -35.86 -19.47 21.52
N GLY A 37 -34.70 -19.44 22.17
CA GLY A 37 -34.53 -19.73 23.58
C GLY A 37 -34.13 -21.17 23.91
N ALA A 38 -34.19 -22.11 22.96
CA ALA A 38 -33.75 -23.47 23.17
C ALA A 38 -32.23 -23.56 23.34
N GLU A 39 -31.77 -24.43 24.25
CA GLU A 39 -30.36 -24.72 24.42
C GLU A 39 -29.93 -25.81 23.42
N ARG A 40 -28.76 -25.62 22.79
CA ARG A 40 -28.19 -26.57 21.84
C ARG A 40 -26.72 -26.79 22.17
N THR A 41 -26.33 -28.06 22.08
CA THR A 41 -24.92 -28.48 22.14
C THR A 41 -24.41 -28.70 20.72
N VAL A 42 -23.22 -28.21 20.44
CA VAL A 42 -22.57 -28.25 19.13
C VAL A 42 -21.19 -28.85 19.31
N GLN A 43 -20.84 -29.88 18.56
CA GLN A 43 -19.48 -30.40 18.55
C GLN A 43 -18.62 -29.67 17.53
N ILE A 44 -17.37 -29.43 17.86
CA ILE A 44 -16.41 -28.78 16.99
C ILE A 44 -15.10 -29.56 16.98
N VAL A 45 -14.35 -29.44 15.89
CA VAL A 45 -12.98 -29.93 15.74
C VAL A 45 -12.07 -28.70 15.67
N LEU A 46 -11.16 -28.61 16.63
CA LEU A 46 -10.16 -27.57 16.74
C LEU A 46 -9.05 -27.75 15.69
N PRO A 47 -8.25 -26.72 15.40
CA PRO A 47 -7.19 -26.76 14.40
C PRO A 47 -6.11 -27.82 14.65
N ASP A 48 -5.93 -28.25 15.89
CA ASP A 48 -5.01 -29.30 16.31
C ASP A 48 -5.65 -30.72 16.26
N GLY A 49 -6.88 -30.82 15.77
CA GLY A 49 -7.61 -32.09 15.59
C GLY A 49 -8.42 -32.55 16.80
N ARG A 50 -8.39 -31.83 17.93
CA ARG A 50 -9.19 -32.18 19.11
C ARG A 50 -10.67 -31.83 18.92
N GLU A 51 -11.55 -32.66 19.46
CA GLU A 51 -13.00 -32.40 19.47
C GLU A 51 -13.42 -31.70 20.76
N ALA A 52 -14.33 -30.71 20.69
CA ALA A 52 -14.88 -30.01 21.84
C ALA A 52 -16.39 -29.80 21.69
N SER A 53 -17.13 -29.84 22.80
CA SER A 53 -18.58 -29.60 22.84
C SER A 53 -18.86 -28.20 23.38
N LEU A 54 -19.67 -27.42 22.66
CA LEU A 54 -20.07 -26.07 23.02
C LEU A 54 -21.56 -26.01 23.24
N VAL A 55 -21.97 -25.33 24.29
CA VAL A 55 -23.37 -25.12 24.65
C VAL A 55 -23.74 -23.66 24.42
N GLY A 56 -24.86 -23.43 23.75
CA GLY A 56 -25.40 -22.10 23.56
C GLY A 56 -26.91 -22.08 23.44
N ARG A 57 -27.51 -20.90 23.57
CA ARG A 57 -28.94 -20.67 23.46
C ARG A 57 -29.28 -20.05 22.11
N VAL A 58 -30.31 -20.56 21.47
CA VAL A 58 -30.80 -20.05 20.19
C VAL A 58 -31.37 -18.65 20.37
N ALA A 59 -30.73 -17.64 19.79
CA ALA A 59 -31.15 -16.24 19.87
C ALA A 59 -32.13 -15.88 18.75
N GLU A 60 -31.89 -16.39 17.54
CA GLU A 60 -32.73 -16.09 16.37
C GLU A 60 -32.77 -17.29 15.43
N VAL A 61 -33.92 -17.52 14.78
CA VAL A 61 -34.10 -18.57 13.78
C VAL A 61 -34.74 -17.98 12.52
N THR A 62 -34.03 -18.08 11.40
CA THR A 62 -34.47 -17.57 10.10
C THR A 62 -34.66 -18.74 9.14
N ARG A 63 -35.86 -18.91 8.56
CA ARG A 63 -36.12 -19.94 7.55
C ARG A 63 -35.88 -19.41 6.13
N ASP A 64 -35.15 -20.17 5.32
CA ASP A 64 -34.96 -19.92 3.89
C ASP A 64 -35.19 -21.20 3.06
N ALA A 65 -35.03 -21.11 1.74
CA ALA A 65 -35.25 -22.22 0.81
C ALA A 65 -34.24 -23.39 0.97
N ARG A 66 -33.20 -23.23 1.79
CA ARG A 66 -32.14 -24.20 2.07
C ARG A 66 -32.15 -24.69 3.53
N GLY A 67 -33.17 -24.35 4.33
CA GLY A 67 -33.35 -24.81 5.71
C GLY A 67 -33.54 -23.68 6.73
N CYS A 68 -33.27 -23.98 8.00
CA CYS A 68 -33.29 -23.02 9.11
C CYS A 68 -31.85 -22.54 9.40
N ARG A 69 -31.66 -21.22 9.46
CA ARG A 69 -30.46 -20.58 10.02
C ARG A 69 -30.72 -20.26 11.48
N ILE A 70 -29.79 -20.62 12.36
CA ILE A 70 -29.89 -20.44 13.81
C ILE A 70 -28.72 -19.57 14.25
N GLU A 71 -29.01 -18.47 14.95
CA GLU A 71 -28.04 -17.73 15.75
C GLU A 71 -27.95 -18.38 17.14
N LEU A 72 -26.78 -18.89 17.51
CA LEU A 72 -26.54 -19.52 18.80
C LEU A 72 -25.62 -18.64 19.66
N ARG A 73 -26.11 -18.17 20.81
CA ARG A 73 -25.30 -17.44 21.79
C ARG A 73 -24.71 -18.42 22.78
N LEU A 74 -23.39 -18.57 22.76
CA LEU A 74 -22.67 -19.49 23.62
C LEU A 74 -22.80 -19.06 25.08
N ASN A 75 -22.89 -20.05 25.97
CA ASN A 75 -22.78 -19.79 27.39
C ASN A 75 -21.33 -19.41 27.75
N ARG A 76 -21.16 -18.89 28.96
CA ARG A 76 -19.87 -18.35 29.42
C ARG A 76 -18.75 -19.39 29.42
N ASP A 77 -19.07 -20.62 29.81
CA ASP A 77 -18.09 -21.71 29.88
C ASP A 77 -17.61 -22.13 28.49
N SER A 78 -18.53 -22.21 27.52
CA SER A 78 -18.21 -22.55 26.13
C SER A 78 -17.43 -21.44 25.43
N MET A 79 -17.68 -20.16 25.78
CA MET A 79 -16.86 -19.04 25.30
C MET A 79 -15.44 -19.14 25.84
N ASN A 80 -15.28 -19.38 27.14
CA ASN A 80 -13.97 -19.47 27.79
C ASN A 80 -13.15 -20.65 27.26
N ALA A 81 -13.77 -21.84 27.17
CA ALA A 81 -13.14 -23.04 26.64
C ALA A 81 -12.64 -22.84 25.20
N MET A 82 -13.44 -22.17 24.36
CA MET A 82 -13.07 -21.84 22.98
C MET A 82 -11.89 -20.86 22.91
N SER A 83 -11.91 -19.79 23.69
CA SER A 83 -10.85 -18.78 23.72
C SER A 83 -9.51 -19.40 24.12
N LEU A 84 -9.51 -20.25 25.15
CA LEU A 84 -8.32 -20.97 25.61
C LEU A 84 -7.80 -21.97 24.57
N ALA A 85 -8.69 -22.72 23.91
CA ALA A 85 -8.31 -23.66 22.86
C ALA A 85 -7.66 -22.97 21.65
N LEU A 86 -8.16 -21.79 21.26
CA LEU A 86 -7.60 -20.98 20.17
C LEU A 86 -6.24 -20.38 20.52
N ILE A 87 -6.05 -19.94 21.77
CA ILE A 87 -4.76 -19.45 22.27
C ILE A 87 -3.74 -20.60 22.25
N HIS A 88 -4.12 -21.78 22.73
CA HIS A 88 -3.26 -22.96 22.72
C HIS A 88 -2.84 -23.37 21.30
N ALA A 89 -3.77 -23.35 20.34
CA ALA A 89 -3.48 -23.66 18.94
C ALA A 89 -2.60 -22.60 18.24
N ALA A 90 -2.62 -21.34 18.71
CA ALA A 90 -1.85 -20.26 18.11
C ALA A 90 -0.40 -20.17 18.65
N VAL A 91 -0.17 -20.58 19.90
CA VAL A 91 1.09 -20.30 20.63
C VAL A 91 1.89 -21.59 20.91
N GLY A 92 1.22 -22.76 20.94
CA GLY A 92 1.82 -24.04 21.35
C GLY A 92 1.91 -24.19 22.88
N PRO A 93 1.83 -25.41 23.43
CA PRO A 93 1.74 -25.65 24.88
C PRO A 93 2.95 -25.10 25.66
N GLU A 94 4.14 -25.10 25.06
CA GLU A 94 5.39 -24.65 25.68
C GLU A 94 5.58 -23.12 25.76
N ASN A 95 4.73 -22.32 25.13
CA ASN A 95 4.87 -20.86 25.06
C ASN A 95 3.72 -20.11 25.79
N LEU A 96 2.93 -20.79 26.60
CA LEU A 96 1.89 -20.17 27.43
C LEU A 96 2.52 -19.47 28.64
N PRO A 97 2.07 -18.25 29.02
CA PRO A 97 2.49 -17.58 30.24
C PRO A 97 2.36 -18.46 31.49
N SER A 98 3.36 -18.44 32.39
CA SER A 98 3.45 -19.33 33.57
C SER A 98 2.21 -19.43 34.48
N PRO A 99 1.34 -18.40 34.66
CA PRO A 99 0.10 -18.53 35.43
C PRO A 99 -0.93 -19.47 34.78
N ILE A 100 -0.93 -19.58 33.45
CA ILE A 100 -1.83 -20.45 32.67
C ILE A 100 -1.35 -21.91 32.74
N MET A 101 -0.03 -22.10 32.82
CA MET A 101 0.62 -23.39 32.96
C MET A 101 0.23 -24.11 34.26
N GLY A 102 -0.04 -23.38 35.34
CA GLY A 102 -0.48 -23.93 36.64
C GLY A 102 -1.91 -24.47 36.69
N ARG A 103 -2.72 -24.23 35.65
CA ARG A 103 -4.08 -24.76 35.47
C ARG A 103 -4.22 -25.66 34.24
N ALA A 104 -3.10 -26.00 33.60
CA ALA A 104 -3.08 -26.87 32.42
C ALA A 104 -3.74 -28.23 32.72
N ASP A 105 -3.56 -28.77 33.93
CA ASP A 105 -4.16 -30.03 34.37
C ASP A 105 -5.70 -29.95 34.51
N GLU A 106 -6.25 -28.79 34.88
CA GLU A 106 -7.71 -28.54 34.93
C GLU A 106 -8.32 -28.42 33.52
N VAL A 107 -7.54 -27.92 32.56
CA VAL A 107 -7.92 -27.80 31.15
C VAL A 107 -7.83 -29.14 30.42
N GLU A 108 -6.85 -29.98 30.78
CA GLU A 108 -6.71 -31.34 30.24
C GLU A 108 -7.87 -32.25 30.71
N ALA A 109 -8.38 -32.03 31.93
CA ALA A 109 -9.57 -32.68 32.45
C ALA A 109 -10.86 -32.28 31.71
N LEU A 110 -11.00 -31.01 31.28
CA LEU A 110 -12.15 -30.57 30.45
C LEU A 110 -12.14 -31.14 29.02
N ALA A 111 -10.97 -31.54 28.52
CA ALA A 111 -10.79 -32.10 27.18
C ALA A 111 -11.00 -33.63 27.11
N THR A 112 -11.24 -34.31 28.23
CA THR A 112 -11.42 -35.76 28.29
C THR A 112 -12.71 -36.17 29.01
N PHE A 113 -13.83 -36.25 28.30
CA PHE A 113 -14.98 -37.05 28.76
C PHE A 113 -15.78 -37.66 27.60
N PRO A 114 -15.93 -39.00 27.56
CA PRO A 114 -17.06 -39.65 26.91
C PRO A 114 -18.22 -39.80 27.91
N ASP A 115 -19.42 -39.43 27.46
CA ASP A 115 -20.75 -39.75 28.01
C ASP A 115 -20.86 -39.86 29.54
N GLY A 116 -21.13 -38.74 30.21
CA GLY A 116 -21.57 -38.73 31.60
C GLY A 116 -21.62 -37.33 32.18
N GLY A 117 -22.83 -36.85 32.51
CA GLY A 117 -23.03 -35.53 33.10
C GLY A 117 -22.24 -35.34 34.39
N VAL A 118 -21.51 -34.23 34.47
CA VAL A 118 -20.99 -33.68 35.71
C VAL A 118 -21.53 -32.26 35.85
N ASP A 119 -22.14 -32.00 36.99
CA ASP A 119 -22.71 -30.71 37.38
C ASP A 119 -21.57 -29.70 37.64
N ALA A 120 -21.32 -28.85 36.64
CA ALA A 120 -20.25 -27.84 36.65
C ALA A 120 -20.51 -26.67 37.63
N GLY A 121 -21.64 -26.69 38.35
CA GLY A 121 -22.06 -25.60 39.24
C GLY A 121 -21.25 -25.43 40.53
N SER A 122 -20.26 -26.30 40.83
CA SER A 122 -19.58 -26.30 42.13
C SER A 122 -18.09 -25.95 42.12
N ILE A 123 -17.47 -25.72 40.95
CA ILE A 123 -16.00 -25.54 40.86
C ILE A 123 -15.56 -24.12 40.46
N LEU A 124 -16.46 -23.25 39.98
CA LEU A 124 -16.09 -21.91 39.48
C LEU A 124 -16.99 -20.79 39.98
N GLU A 125 -17.19 -20.72 41.30
CA GLU A 125 -17.50 -19.44 41.95
C GLU A 125 -16.18 -18.78 42.36
N THR A 126 -15.47 -18.17 41.41
CA THR A 126 -14.62 -16.98 41.61
C THR A 126 -13.95 -16.56 40.30
N SER A 127 -14.31 -15.35 39.87
CA SER A 127 -13.55 -14.44 38.99
C SER A 127 -13.52 -14.73 37.48
N GLU A 128 -13.81 -13.69 36.70
CA GLU A 128 -13.74 -13.71 35.23
C GLU A 128 -12.29 -13.85 34.72
N PRO A 129 -12.02 -14.47 33.55
CA PRO A 129 -10.68 -14.52 32.94
C PRO A 129 -10.07 -13.13 32.69
N PHE A 130 -10.90 -12.10 32.52
CA PHE A 130 -10.46 -10.70 32.40
C PHE A 130 -9.97 -10.11 33.73
N GLU A 131 -10.48 -10.57 34.88
CA GLU A 131 -9.97 -10.13 36.19
C GLU A 131 -8.65 -10.82 36.54
N ILE A 132 -8.43 -12.07 36.11
CA ILE A 132 -7.16 -12.78 36.33
C ILE A 132 -6.01 -12.12 35.54
N MET A 133 -6.25 -11.64 34.32
CA MET A 133 -5.23 -10.86 33.58
C MET A 133 -4.98 -9.49 34.21
N ARG A 134 -6.00 -8.85 34.78
CA ARG A 134 -5.85 -7.55 35.45
C ARG A 134 -5.13 -7.68 36.80
N GLU A 135 -5.43 -8.71 37.58
CA GLU A 135 -4.72 -9.00 38.84
C GLU A 135 -3.28 -9.44 38.60
N ALA A 136 -2.99 -10.14 37.48
CA ALA A 136 -1.63 -10.47 37.07
C ALA A 136 -0.82 -9.22 36.64
N GLU A 137 -1.43 -8.29 35.88
CA GLU A 137 -0.82 -7.00 35.55
C GLU A 137 -0.60 -6.14 36.81
N GLU A 138 -1.56 -6.09 37.75
CA GLU A 138 -1.42 -5.34 39.01
C GLU A 138 -0.37 -5.96 39.96
N GLN A 139 -0.20 -7.28 39.95
CA GLN A 139 0.85 -7.97 40.72
C GLN A 139 2.25 -7.81 40.11
N GLU A 140 2.40 -7.84 38.78
CA GLU A 140 3.67 -7.52 38.12
C GLU A 140 4.08 -6.05 38.36
N ASP A 141 3.12 -5.13 38.34
CA ASP A 141 3.36 -3.71 38.60
C ASP A 141 3.72 -3.44 40.09
N ALA A 142 3.18 -4.25 41.01
CA ALA A 142 3.53 -4.22 42.43
C ALA A 142 4.93 -4.80 42.73
N VAL A 143 5.33 -5.88 42.03
CA VAL A 143 6.68 -6.46 42.13
C VAL A 143 7.72 -5.55 41.47
N ALA A 144 7.39 -4.90 40.36
CA ALA A 144 8.24 -3.89 39.71
C ALA A 144 8.45 -2.65 40.60
N LYS A 145 7.41 -2.17 41.31
CA LYS A 145 7.51 -1.06 42.27
C LYS A 145 8.24 -1.42 43.56
N ALA A 146 8.19 -2.67 44.00
CA ALA A 146 8.91 -3.15 45.20
C ALA A 146 10.44 -3.33 44.97
N THR A 147 10.90 -3.40 43.72
CA THR A 147 12.32 -3.66 43.38
C THR A 147 13.17 -2.38 43.32
N ILE A 148 12.57 -1.18 43.49
CA ILE A 148 13.27 0.10 43.53
C ILE A 148 13.32 0.61 44.98
N ALA A 149 14.18 -0.01 45.80
CA ALA A 149 14.68 0.60 47.04
C ALA A 149 16.20 0.83 46.88
N PRO A 150 16.74 1.98 47.31
CA PRO A 150 18.08 2.41 46.90
C PRO A 150 19.15 1.65 47.68
N ARG A 151 19.93 0.82 46.98
CA ARG A 151 21.20 0.30 47.53
C ARG A 151 22.33 1.26 47.17
N ALA A 152 23.02 1.70 48.22
CA ALA A 152 24.12 2.64 48.19
C ALA A 152 25.25 2.23 47.22
N ALA A 153 25.82 3.24 46.57
CA ALA A 153 26.90 3.15 45.59
C ALA A 153 28.22 2.63 46.19
N PRO A 154 29.04 1.91 45.40
CA PRO A 154 30.49 1.89 45.58
C PRO A 154 31.17 2.85 44.58
N GLU A 155 32.13 3.61 45.08
CA GLU A 155 32.99 4.55 44.36
C GLU A 155 33.82 3.94 43.20
N PRO A 156 34.28 4.76 42.24
CA PRO A 156 34.77 4.28 40.95
C PRO A 156 36.24 3.84 41.00
N ARG A 157 36.53 2.61 40.56
CA ARG A 157 37.88 2.20 40.18
C ARG A 157 38.10 2.48 38.70
N GLY A 158 38.97 3.46 38.43
CA GLY A 158 39.26 3.95 37.09
C GLY A 158 39.84 2.90 36.14
N ARG A 159 39.45 2.97 34.86
CA ARG A 159 40.13 2.34 33.73
C ARG A 159 39.96 3.18 32.45
N ARG A 160 41.07 3.80 32.07
CA ARG A 160 41.61 4.11 30.73
C ARG A 160 40.64 4.43 29.59
N ILE A 161 40.68 5.69 29.17
CA ILE A 161 40.19 6.21 27.89
C ILE A 161 41.00 5.59 26.73
N PRO A 162 40.38 4.97 25.71
CA PRO A 162 41.05 4.66 24.45
C PRO A 162 41.09 5.91 23.55
N ALA A 163 42.22 6.13 22.88
CA ALA A 163 42.45 7.28 22.00
C ALA A 163 41.47 7.32 20.80
N PRO A 164 41.10 8.51 20.29
CA PRO A 164 40.19 8.64 19.16
C PRO A 164 40.83 8.17 17.85
N PRO A 165 40.05 7.65 16.88
CA PRO A 165 40.54 7.20 15.59
C PRO A 165 40.97 8.40 14.71
N PRO A 166 41.90 8.18 13.75
CA PRO A 166 42.39 9.26 12.88
C PRO A 166 41.31 9.73 11.90
N PRO A 167 41.40 10.99 11.41
CA PRO A 167 40.41 11.57 10.51
C PRO A 167 40.41 10.88 9.14
N PRO A 168 39.26 10.86 8.44
CA PRO A 168 39.12 10.20 7.14
C PRO A 168 39.91 10.91 6.03
N VAL A 169 40.53 10.12 5.16
CA VAL A 169 41.27 10.55 3.97
C VAL A 169 40.31 11.20 2.96
N PRO A 170 40.66 12.34 2.32
CA PRO A 170 39.77 12.98 1.36
C PRO A 170 39.63 12.15 0.07
N ALA A 171 38.39 11.98 -0.38
CA ALA A 171 38.07 11.32 -1.65
C ALA A 171 38.59 12.12 -2.86
N PRO A 172 38.99 11.46 -3.96
CA PRO A 172 39.50 12.13 -5.15
C PRO A 172 38.40 12.94 -5.86
N ARG A 173 38.76 14.16 -6.28
CA ARG A 173 37.88 15.08 -7.01
C ARG A 173 37.53 14.50 -8.38
N ILE A 174 36.24 14.20 -8.59
CA ILE A 174 35.68 13.88 -9.91
C ILE A 174 35.37 15.22 -10.61
N PRO A 175 35.85 15.47 -11.84
CA PRO A 175 35.51 16.68 -12.58
C PRO A 175 34.04 16.68 -13.03
N PRO A 176 33.39 17.85 -13.12
CA PRO A 176 31.98 17.93 -13.52
C PRO A 176 31.81 17.56 -15.01
N PRO A 177 30.65 17.00 -15.39
CA PRO A 177 30.36 16.68 -16.79
C PRO A 177 30.21 17.95 -17.63
N PRO A 178 30.51 17.88 -18.95
CA PRO A 178 30.44 19.05 -19.83
C PRO A 178 29.00 19.54 -19.99
N THR A 179 28.82 20.85 -19.79
CA THR A 179 27.56 21.57 -20.03
C THR A 179 27.18 21.54 -21.51
N ARG A 180 26.04 20.94 -21.84
CA ARG A 180 25.40 21.09 -23.16
C ARG A 180 24.81 22.49 -23.31
N PRO A 181 24.86 23.12 -24.50
CA PRO A 181 24.23 24.42 -24.72
C PRO A 181 22.70 24.32 -24.63
N LEU A 182 22.10 25.32 -23.99
CA LEU A 182 20.65 25.56 -23.96
C LEU A 182 20.11 25.76 -25.39
N ALA A 183 19.07 25.00 -25.74
CA ALA A 183 18.28 25.22 -26.95
C ALA A 183 17.52 26.56 -26.86
N PRO A 184 17.32 27.29 -27.96
CA PRO A 184 16.61 28.57 -27.96
C PRO A 184 15.12 28.40 -27.64
N PRO A 185 14.46 29.44 -27.09
CA PRO A 185 13.07 29.35 -26.68
C PRO A 185 12.14 29.17 -27.88
N ALA A 186 11.22 28.20 -27.78
CA ALA A 186 10.20 27.94 -28.78
C ALA A 186 9.25 29.15 -28.90
N ARG A 187 9.08 29.64 -30.13
CA ARG A 187 8.05 30.63 -30.47
C ARG A 187 6.68 30.08 -30.13
N GLN A 188 5.88 30.82 -29.37
CA GLN A 188 4.48 30.52 -29.11
C GLN A 188 3.72 30.44 -30.44
N ALA A 189 3.11 29.28 -30.72
CA ALA A 189 2.16 29.13 -31.81
C ALA A 189 0.82 29.80 -31.43
N PRO A 190 0.12 30.45 -32.37
CA PRO A 190 -1.18 31.06 -32.09
C PRO A 190 -2.24 30.00 -31.72
N PRO A 191 -3.25 30.36 -30.92
CA PRO A 191 -4.29 29.42 -30.50
C PRO A 191 -5.11 28.93 -31.70
N PRO A 192 -5.56 27.67 -31.70
CA PRO A 192 -6.39 27.14 -32.77
C PRO A 192 -7.79 27.77 -32.74
N PRO A 193 -8.46 27.90 -33.91
CA PRO A 193 -9.81 28.45 -33.98
C PRO A 193 -10.83 27.53 -33.28
N PRO A 194 -11.99 28.08 -32.84
CA PRO A 194 -12.99 27.32 -32.11
C PRO A 194 -13.59 26.21 -32.99
N VAL A 195 -13.51 24.98 -32.48
CA VAL A 195 -14.05 23.77 -33.11
C VAL A 195 -15.58 23.82 -33.00
N ARG A 196 -16.27 23.96 -34.14
CA ARG A 196 -17.71 23.67 -34.24
C ARG A 196 -17.94 22.19 -33.87
N PRO A 197 -19.07 21.84 -33.23
CA PRO A 197 -19.36 20.44 -32.90
C PRO A 197 -19.54 19.65 -34.20
N VAL A 198 -18.48 18.92 -34.58
CA VAL A 198 -18.54 17.91 -35.62
C VAL A 198 -19.13 16.68 -34.95
N ALA A 199 -20.32 16.27 -35.39
CA ALA A 199 -20.89 14.98 -35.05
C ALA A 199 -19.81 13.88 -35.22
N PRO A 200 -19.76 12.88 -34.34
CA PRO A 200 -18.70 11.86 -34.39
C PRO A 200 -18.61 11.32 -35.81
N PRO A 201 -17.39 11.17 -36.38
CA PRO A 201 -17.27 10.57 -37.70
C PRO A 201 -17.94 9.21 -37.61
N GLN A 202 -19.06 9.05 -38.32
CA GLN A 202 -19.55 7.72 -38.60
C GLN A 202 -18.36 7.00 -39.21
N GLN A 203 -17.87 5.97 -38.51
CA GLN A 203 -16.84 5.10 -39.05
C GLN A 203 -17.30 4.78 -40.47
N PRO A 204 -16.49 5.03 -41.52
CA PRO A 204 -16.82 4.49 -42.82
C PRO A 204 -17.04 3.00 -42.57
N PRO A 205 -18.16 2.41 -43.03
CA PRO A 205 -18.42 1.01 -42.79
C PRO A 205 -17.16 0.26 -43.19
N ALA A 206 -16.64 -0.55 -42.25
CA ALA A 206 -15.43 -1.34 -42.49
C ALA A 206 -15.50 -1.90 -43.91
N PRO A 207 -14.45 -1.74 -44.74
CA PRO A 207 -14.49 -2.22 -46.11
C PRO A 207 -14.93 -3.67 -46.05
N LYS A 208 -16.14 -3.96 -46.55
CA LYS A 208 -16.64 -5.32 -46.60
C LYS A 208 -15.59 -6.10 -47.37
N ALA A 209 -14.94 -7.06 -46.72
CA ALA A 209 -13.99 -7.95 -47.37
C ALA A 209 -14.63 -8.40 -48.69
N PRO A 210 -13.92 -8.28 -49.83
CA PRO A 210 -14.51 -8.62 -51.12
C PRO A 210 -15.07 -10.02 -51.01
N ARG A 211 -16.36 -10.20 -51.35
CA ARG A 211 -17.14 -11.45 -51.14
C ARG A 211 -16.49 -12.72 -51.74
N GLY A 212 -15.36 -12.61 -52.45
CA GLY A 212 -14.55 -13.73 -52.97
C GLY A 212 -13.24 -14.04 -52.21
N ALA A 213 -12.78 -13.24 -51.24
CA ALA A 213 -11.52 -13.51 -50.52
C ALA A 213 -11.66 -14.70 -49.55
N HIS A 214 -12.73 -14.74 -48.76
CA HIS A 214 -13.02 -15.87 -47.87
C HIS A 214 -13.28 -17.17 -48.65
N SER A 215 -13.87 -17.10 -49.86
CA SER A 215 -14.07 -18.31 -50.67
C SER A 215 -12.76 -18.85 -51.26
N ARG A 216 -11.81 -17.99 -51.61
CA ARG A 216 -10.47 -18.39 -52.07
C ARG A 216 -9.64 -19.04 -50.96
N VAL A 217 -9.63 -18.45 -49.76
CA VAL A 217 -8.94 -19.04 -48.59
C VAL A 217 -9.52 -20.42 -48.27
N ALA A 218 -10.85 -20.54 -48.22
CA ALA A 218 -11.52 -21.82 -47.96
C ALA A 218 -11.30 -22.87 -49.07
N GLN A 219 -11.19 -22.46 -50.34
CA GLN A 219 -10.83 -23.36 -51.44
C GLN A 219 -9.38 -23.83 -51.34
N GLN A 220 -8.46 -22.90 -51.04
CA GLN A 220 -7.04 -23.20 -50.90
C GLN A 220 -6.77 -24.14 -49.72
N SER A 221 -7.36 -23.87 -48.55
CA SER A 221 -7.22 -24.72 -47.37
C SER A 221 -7.79 -26.12 -47.61
N LYS A 222 -8.95 -26.25 -48.29
CA LYS A 222 -9.52 -27.56 -48.68
C LYS A 222 -8.58 -28.35 -49.58
N LEU A 223 -7.97 -27.70 -50.57
CA LEU A 223 -7.03 -28.36 -51.47
C LEU A 223 -5.79 -28.86 -50.71
N MET A 224 -5.24 -28.04 -49.83
CA MET A 224 -4.07 -28.39 -49.02
C MET A 224 -4.37 -29.52 -48.02
N ALA A 225 -5.55 -29.50 -47.38
CA ALA A 225 -6.00 -30.58 -46.51
C ALA A 225 -6.12 -31.91 -47.28
N LYS A 226 -6.69 -31.89 -48.48
CA LYS A 226 -6.78 -33.08 -49.34
C LYS A 226 -5.42 -33.62 -49.77
N GLN A 227 -4.44 -32.73 -50.02
CA GLN A 227 -3.05 -33.15 -50.29
C GLN A 227 -2.42 -33.85 -49.09
N LEU A 228 -2.69 -33.38 -47.87
CA LEU A 228 -2.23 -34.05 -46.65
C LEU A 228 -2.91 -35.40 -46.43
N GLU A 229 -4.22 -35.52 -46.68
CA GLU A 229 -4.92 -36.82 -46.60
C GLU A 229 -4.26 -37.87 -47.49
N MET A 230 -3.95 -37.53 -48.75
CA MET A 230 -3.24 -38.42 -49.66
C MET A 230 -1.84 -38.78 -49.13
N ALA A 231 -1.09 -37.79 -48.64
CA ALA A 231 0.24 -38.03 -48.07
C ALA A 231 0.19 -38.92 -46.81
N PHE A 232 -0.84 -38.77 -45.97
CA PHE A 232 -1.02 -39.64 -44.79
C PHE A 232 -1.37 -41.07 -45.19
N ALA A 233 -2.13 -41.27 -46.26
CA ALA A 233 -2.41 -42.59 -46.83
C ALA A 233 -1.12 -43.25 -47.40
N GLU A 234 -0.26 -42.48 -48.06
CA GLU A 234 1.05 -42.96 -48.53
C GLU A 234 1.95 -43.39 -47.35
N ILE A 235 2.05 -42.56 -46.31
CA ILE A 235 2.82 -42.88 -45.09
C ILE A 235 2.26 -44.15 -44.41
N ALA A 236 0.94 -44.33 -44.42
CA ALA A 236 0.30 -45.54 -43.91
C ALA A 236 0.69 -46.79 -44.72
N ALA A 237 0.80 -46.66 -46.05
CA ALA A 237 1.18 -47.74 -46.96
C ALA A 237 2.67 -48.15 -46.85
N MET A 238 3.53 -47.28 -46.30
CA MET A 238 4.97 -47.57 -46.08
C MET A 238 5.26 -48.62 -44.98
N GLY A 239 4.23 -49.16 -44.30
CA GLY A 239 4.40 -50.20 -43.29
C GLY A 239 5.01 -49.72 -41.96
N LEU A 240 5.13 -48.41 -41.75
CA LEU A 240 5.59 -47.83 -40.49
C LEU A 240 4.59 -48.13 -39.36
N LYS A 241 5.09 -48.49 -38.17
CA LYS A 241 4.29 -48.81 -36.98
C LYS A 241 4.62 -47.90 -35.80
N GLY A 242 3.63 -47.68 -34.92
CA GLY A 242 3.77 -46.94 -33.67
C GLY A 242 4.37 -45.54 -33.84
N GLU A 243 5.33 -45.19 -33.00
CA GLU A 243 6.05 -43.91 -32.95
C GLU A 243 6.55 -43.43 -34.33
N ARG A 244 7.10 -44.33 -35.15
CA ARG A 244 7.71 -43.96 -36.43
C ARG A 244 6.68 -43.44 -37.42
N ARG A 245 5.48 -44.03 -37.42
CA ARG A 245 4.36 -43.55 -38.25
C ARG A 245 3.87 -42.20 -37.73
N ARG A 246 3.69 -42.07 -36.41
CA ARG A 246 3.32 -40.82 -35.74
C ARG A 246 4.27 -39.67 -36.09
N SER A 247 5.58 -39.85 -35.90
CA SER A 247 6.56 -38.80 -36.19
C SER A 247 6.67 -38.47 -37.68
N ALA A 248 6.42 -39.41 -38.59
CA ALA A 248 6.40 -39.14 -40.03
C ALA A 248 5.18 -38.31 -40.43
N THR A 249 4.00 -38.66 -39.89
CA THR A 249 2.75 -37.92 -40.11
C THR A 249 2.82 -36.50 -39.55
N LEU A 250 3.29 -36.33 -38.30
CA LEU A 250 3.46 -35.00 -37.69
C LEU A 250 4.47 -34.13 -38.44
N ARG A 251 5.62 -34.70 -38.83
CA ARG A 251 6.60 -33.98 -39.66
C ARG A 251 6.00 -33.53 -40.99
N ARG A 252 5.28 -34.41 -41.68
CA ARG A 252 4.64 -34.06 -42.96
C ARG A 252 3.60 -32.96 -42.81
N ALA A 253 2.80 -32.99 -41.75
CA ALA A 253 1.85 -31.93 -41.43
C ALA A 253 2.58 -30.61 -41.13
N ALA A 254 3.59 -30.65 -40.25
CA ALA A 254 4.37 -29.48 -39.86
C ALA A 254 5.13 -28.86 -41.04
N ASP A 255 5.71 -29.66 -41.95
CA ASP A 255 6.43 -29.17 -43.13
C ASP A 255 5.53 -28.37 -44.08
N LEU A 256 4.25 -28.72 -44.15
CA LEU A 256 3.26 -28.00 -44.95
C LEU A 256 2.73 -26.75 -44.24
N LEU A 257 2.54 -26.81 -42.92
CA LEU A 257 1.96 -25.73 -42.12
C LEU A 257 2.96 -24.64 -41.72
N ARG A 258 4.21 -25.01 -41.40
CA ARG A 258 5.28 -24.10 -40.93
C ARG A 258 5.58 -22.93 -41.87
N PRO A 259 5.62 -23.07 -43.21
CA PRO A 259 5.91 -21.94 -44.11
C PRO A 259 4.71 -21.01 -44.35
N ILE A 260 3.55 -21.25 -43.72
CA ILE A 260 2.35 -20.42 -43.91
C ILE A 260 2.40 -19.21 -42.98
N ASP A 261 2.75 -18.04 -43.53
CA ASP A 261 2.78 -16.78 -42.78
C ASP A 261 1.41 -16.08 -42.70
N ARG A 262 0.46 -16.50 -43.55
CA ARG A 262 -0.88 -15.89 -43.60
C ARG A 262 -1.79 -16.47 -42.53
N ALA A 263 -2.08 -15.66 -41.50
CA ALA A 263 -2.92 -16.06 -40.37
C ALA A 263 -4.31 -16.57 -40.78
N GLU A 264 -4.96 -15.94 -41.77
CA GLU A 264 -6.32 -16.36 -42.19
C GLU A 264 -6.31 -17.75 -42.84
N LEU A 265 -5.28 -18.07 -43.62
CA LEU A 265 -5.13 -19.36 -44.27
C LEU A 265 -4.78 -20.44 -43.24
N LEU A 266 -3.87 -20.14 -42.31
CA LEU A 266 -3.49 -21.06 -41.24
C LEU A 266 -4.68 -21.33 -40.31
N ALA A 267 -5.48 -20.30 -39.98
CA ALA A 267 -6.69 -20.41 -39.17
C ALA A 267 -7.76 -21.33 -39.80
N ASP A 268 -7.97 -21.27 -41.13
CA ASP A 268 -8.94 -22.17 -41.78
C ASP A 268 -8.38 -23.59 -41.99
N LEU A 269 -7.07 -23.71 -42.26
CA LEU A 269 -6.41 -24.98 -42.59
C LEU A 269 -6.10 -25.83 -41.35
N LEU A 270 -5.60 -25.24 -40.27
CA LEU A 270 -5.13 -25.98 -39.10
C LEU A 270 -6.23 -26.86 -38.47
N PRO A 271 -7.46 -26.39 -38.20
CA PRO A 271 -8.55 -27.24 -37.72
C PRO A 271 -8.87 -28.40 -38.69
N ARG A 272 -8.75 -28.20 -40.01
CA ARG A 272 -8.95 -29.28 -40.99
C ARG A 272 -7.87 -30.35 -40.90
N VAL A 273 -6.62 -29.93 -40.74
CA VAL A 273 -5.48 -30.85 -40.58
C VAL A 273 -5.64 -31.68 -39.31
N LEU A 274 -6.05 -31.08 -38.19
CA LEU A 274 -6.29 -31.82 -36.95
C LEU A 274 -7.39 -32.89 -37.10
N LEU A 275 -8.45 -32.61 -37.85
CA LEU A 275 -9.53 -33.57 -38.08
C LEU A 275 -9.06 -34.83 -38.81
N ILE A 276 -8.14 -34.68 -39.78
CA ILE A 276 -7.64 -35.77 -40.63
C ILE A 276 -6.41 -36.49 -40.04
N LEU A 277 -5.89 -36.06 -38.88
CA LEU A 277 -4.77 -36.75 -38.24
C LEU A 277 -5.18 -38.21 -37.89
N PRO A 278 -4.35 -39.20 -38.26
CA PRO A 278 -4.64 -40.60 -37.99
C PRO A 278 -4.43 -40.89 -36.49
N ALA A 279 -5.52 -41.05 -35.76
CA ALA A 279 -5.52 -41.38 -34.33
C ALA A 279 -6.41 -42.60 -34.05
N SER A 280 -5.95 -43.49 -33.18
CA SER A 280 -6.66 -44.73 -32.79
C SER A 280 -7.71 -44.49 -31.70
N GLY A 281 -7.69 -43.31 -31.07
CA GLY A 281 -8.63 -42.91 -30.04
C GLY A 281 -8.48 -41.44 -29.63
N PRO A 282 -9.36 -40.93 -28.75
CA PRO A 282 -9.39 -39.52 -28.36
C PRO A 282 -8.16 -39.07 -27.56
N ALA A 283 -7.53 -39.97 -26.78
CA ALA A 283 -6.30 -39.65 -26.05
C ALA A 283 -5.10 -39.44 -27.00
N GLU A 284 -4.86 -40.41 -27.90
CA GLU A 284 -3.81 -40.30 -28.93
C GLU A 284 -4.06 -39.10 -29.85
N ARG A 285 -5.31 -38.81 -30.19
CA ARG A 285 -5.67 -37.63 -30.97
C ARG A 285 -5.22 -36.34 -30.28
N ARG A 286 -5.52 -36.17 -28.99
CA ARG A 286 -5.09 -34.99 -28.21
C ARG A 286 -3.58 -34.83 -28.15
N GLU A 287 -2.85 -35.92 -28.00
CA GLU A 287 -1.38 -35.87 -28.02
C GLU A 287 -0.85 -35.43 -29.39
N LEU A 288 -1.38 -36.01 -30.49
CA LEU A 288 -0.99 -35.61 -31.84
C LEU A 288 -1.30 -34.13 -32.14
N GLU A 289 -2.44 -33.63 -31.66
CA GLU A 289 -2.83 -32.24 -31.81
C GLU A 289 -1.87 -31.30 -31.05
N ASN A 290 -1.52 -31.65 -29.81
CA ASN A 290 -0.56 -30.89 -29.00
C ASN A 290 0.84 -30.90 -29.62
N ASP A 291 1.35 -32.06 -30.04
CA ASP A 291 2.64 -32.21 -30.69
C ASP A 291 2.70 -31.38 -31.98
N LEU A 292 1.63 -31.39 -32.78
CA LEU A 292 1.59 -30.60 -34.01
C LEU A 292 1.65 -29.11 -33.70
N CYS A 293 0.91 -28.64 -32.71
CA CYS A 293 0.98 -27.23 -32.29
C CYS A 293 2.39 -26.88 -31.78
N GLU A 294 3.03 -27.74 -30.99
CA GLU A 294 4.40 -27.51 -30.51
C GLU A 294 5.42 -27.37 -31.64
N MET A 295 5.20 -28.06 -32.78
CA MET A 295 6.09 -28.00 -33.95
C MET A 295 5.93 -26.74 -34.83
N LEU A 296 4.93 -25.90 -34.55
CA LEU A 296 4.60 -24.70 -35.33
C LEU A 296 5.17 -23.41 -34.71
N PRO A 297 5.45 -22.38 -35.53
CA PRO A 297 5.95 -21.11 -35.01
C PRO A 297 4.92 -20.46 -34.08
N ARG A 298 5.33 -20.18 -32.84
CA ARG A 298 4.48 -19.54 -31.80
C ARG A 298 3.67 -18.36 -32.31
N ARG A 299 4.32 -17.41 -32.99
CA ARG A 299 3.67 -16.20 -33.50
C ARG A 299 2.61 -16.51 -34.55
N ALA A 300 2.86 -17.46 -35.45
CA ALA A 300 1.90 -17.87 -36.46
C ALA A 300 0.68 -18.55 -35.82
N LEU A 301 0.90 -19.39 -34.80
CA LEU A 301 -0.16 -20.01 -34.01
C LEU A 301 -1.04 -18.98 -33.30
N ILE A 302 -0.45 -18.04 -32.57
CA ILE A 302 -1.23 -17.01 -31.84
C ILE A 302 -2.06 -16.17 -32.81
N GLN A 303 -1.48 -15.77 -33.95
CA GLN A 303 -2.20 -15.02 -34.97
C GLN A 303 -3.31 -15.84 -35.64
N ALA A 304 -3.10 -17.14 -35.88
CA ALA A 304 -4.16 -18.03 -36.35
C ALA A 304 -5.28 -18.19 -35.31
N CYS A 305 -4.96 -18.32 -34.02
CA CYS A 305 -5.94 -18.34 -32.93
C CYS A 305 -6.72 -17.02 -32.83
N LEU A 306 -6.07 -15.88 -33.04
CA LEU A 306 -6.73 -14.58 -33.10
C LEU A 306 -7.73 -14.51 -34.27
N GLU A 307 -7.33 -14.98 -35.44
CA GLU A 307 -8.24 -15.05 -36.60
C GLU A 307 -9.39 -16.04 -36.38
N LEU A 308 -9.14 -17.16 -35.72
CA LEU A 308 -10.18 -18.09 -35.26
C LEU A 308 -11.14 -17.43 -34.28
N ALA A 309 -10.65 -16.67 -33.31
CA ALA A 309 -11.50 -15.96 -32.35
C ALA A 309 -12.41 -14.91 -33.04
N LYS A 310 -11.91 -14.21 -34.07
CA LYS A 310 -12.68 -13.21 -34.82
C LYS A 310 -13.77 -13.82 -35.71
N HIS A 311 -13.54 -15.02 -36.24
CA HIS A 311 -14.36 -15.60 -37.31
C HIS A 311 -14.96 -16.98 -36.98
N ALA A 312 -14.87 -17.41 -35.71
CA ALA A 312 -15.49 -18.67 -35.28
C ALA A 312 -16.98 -18.66 -35.66
N PRO A 313 -17.51 -19.76 -36.22
CA PRO A 313 -18.88 -19.79 -36.69
C PRO A 313 -19.85 -19.71 -35.49
N GLU A 314 -20.34 -18.51 -35.18
CA GLU A 314 -21.27 -18.32 -34.06
C GLU A 314 -22.67 -18.86 -34.35
N LYS A 315 -23.06 -19.02 -35.63
CA LYS A 315 -24.44 -19.42 -36.02
C LYS A 315 -24.63 -19.92 -37.46
N ALA A 316 -23.59 -20.41 -38.13
CA ALA A 316 -23.65 -20.74 -39.56
C ALA A 316 -23.59 -22.24 -39.86
N GLY A 317 -24.75 -22.90 -39.84
CA GLY A 317 -24.98 -24.22 -40.44
C GLY A 317 -25.12 -25.36 -39.43
N SER A 318 -26.31 -25.95 -39.36
CA SER A 318 -26.57 -27.20 -38.62
C SER A 318 -25.99 -28.38 -39.40
N GLY A 319 -24.80 -28.86 -39.02
CA GLY A 319 -24.20 -30.06 -39.60
C GLY A 319 -22.97 -30.53 -38.82
N GLN A 320 -22.75 -31.86 -38.77
CA GLN A 320 -21.63 -32.49 -38.04
C GLN A 320 -20.23 -31.93 -38.41
N ASP A 321 -20.06 -31.44 -39.64
CA ASP A 321 -18.79 -30.87 -40.11
C ASP A 321 -18.48 -29.51 -39.44
N VAL A 322 -19.49 -28.68 -39.16
CA VAL A 322 -19.29 -27.40 -38.48
C VAL A 322 -18.89 -27.62 -37.01
N GLU A 323 -19.55 -28.57 -36.35
CA GLU A 323 -19.28 -28.93 -34.96
C GLU A 323 -17.86 -29.51 -34.80
N SER A 324 -17.47 -30.43 -35.69
CA SER A 324 -16.13 -31.02 -35.71
C SER A 324 -15.05 -29.96 -35.93
N ARG A 325 -15.31 -28.97 -36.78
CA ARG A 325 -14.37 -27.86 -37.01
C ARG A 325 -14.29 -26.91 -35.83
N LEU A 326 -15.39 -26.67 -35.12
CA LEU A 326 -15.41 -25.86 -33.90
C LEU A 326 -14.67 -26.57 -32.76
N ASP A 327 -14.80 -27.89 -32.65
CA ASP A 327 -14.01 -28.72 -31.72
C ASP A 327 -12.53 -28.65 -32.05
N ALA A 328 -12.16 -28.87 -33.31
CA ALA A 328 -10.76 -28.76 -33.72
C ALA A 328 -10.18 -27.36 -33.47
N ALA A 329 -10.95 -26.29 -33.73
CA ALA A 329 -10.54 -24.92 -33.42
C ALA A 329 -10.38 -24.68 -31.91
N THR A 330 -11.26 -25.26 -31.09
CA THR A 330 -11.16 -25.22 -29.62
C THR A 330 -9.90 -25.93 -29.14
N HIS A 331 -9.57 -27.07 -29.73
CA HIS A 331 -8.34 -27.80 -29.45
C HIS A 331 -7.09 -27.00 -29.83
N VAL A 332 -7.07 -26.28 -30.97
CA VAL A 332 -5.98 -25.36 -31.32
C VAL A 332 -5.79 -24.30 -30.25
N VAL A 333 -6.88 -23.64 -29.82
CA VAL A 333 -6.84 -22.62 -28.77
C VAL A 333 -6.33 -23.22 -27.46
N ALA A 334 -6.80 -24.40 -27.08
CA ALA A 334 -6.41 -25.10 -25.86
C ALA A 334 -4.93 -25.51 -25.86
N ALA A 335 -4.44 -26.08 -26.96
CA ALA A 335 -3.04 -26.47 -27.13
C ALA A 335 -2.13 -25.23 -27.10
N THR A 336 -2.51 -24.17 -27.83
CA THR A 336 -1.76 -22.89 -27.83
C THR A 336 -1.70 -22.27 -26.43
N ALA A 337 -2.82 -22.29 -25.71
CA ALA A 337 -2.89 -21.86 -24.31
C ALA A 337 -1.97 -22.69 -23.41
N ALA A 338 -2.02 -24.02 -23.49
CA ALA A 338 -1.18 -24.92 -22.69
C ALA A 338 0.33 -24.70 -22.94
N LEU A 339 0.72 -24.43 -24.19
CA LEU A 339 2.11 -24.18 -24.58
C LEU A 339 2.63 -22.82 -24.11
N HIS A 340 1.78 -21.80 -24.02
CA HIS A 340 2.24 -20.40 -23.95
C HIS A 340 1.70 -19.56 -22.79
N MET A 341 0.72 -20.04 -22.01
CA MET A 341 0.18 -19.29 -20.86
C MET A 341 1.13 -19.15 -19.67
N LYS A 342 2.29 -19.80 -19.69
CA LYS A 342 3.35 -19.57 -18.67
C LYS A 342 3.97 -18.17 -18.77
N THR A 343 3.82 -17.51 -19.92
CA THR A 343 4.34 -16.16 -20.20
C THR A 343 3.21 -15.31 -20.74
N LEU A 344 2.75 -14.32 -19.98
CA LEU A 344 1.66 -13.44 -20.38
C LEU A 344 2.18 -12.25 -21.20
N ASP A 345 2.72 -12.54 -22.38
CA ASP A 345 3.20 -11.49 -23.29
C ASP A 345 2.04 -10.74 -23.99
N PRO A 346 2.31 -9.61 -24.66
CA PRO A 346 1.27 -8.82 -25.30
C PRO A 346 0.43 -9.60 -26.32
N GLU A 347 1.05 -10.54 -27.05
CA GLU A 347 0.39 -11.37 -28.05
C GLU A 347 -0.63 -12.34 -27.41
N MET A 348 -0.27 -12.97 -26.29
CA MET A 348 -1.19 -13.84 -25.55
C MET A 348 -2.33 -13.05 -24.88
N LEU A 349 -2.04 -11.85 -24.36
CA LEU A 349 -3.07 -10.99 -23.78
C LEU A 349 -4.10 -10.57 -24.84
N GLU A 350 -3.65 -10.20 -26.04
CA GLU A 350 -4.53 -9.88 -27.17
C GLU A 350 -5.41 -11.07 -27.53
N LEU A 351 -4.84 -12.29 -27.58
CA LEU A 351 -5.61 -13.50 -27.84
C LEU A 351 -6.69 -13.76 -26.80
N LEU A 352 -6.36 -13.66 -25.51
CA LEU A 352 -7.35 -13.89 -24.46
C LEU A 352 -8.47 -12.85 -24.47
N GLN A 353 -8.16 -11.60 -24.79
CA GLN A 353 -9.16 -10.55 -24.96
C GLN A 353 -10.05 -10.79 -26.19
N ALA A 354 -9.47 -11.24 -27.30
CA ALA A 354 -10.24 -11.61 -28.49
C ALA A 354 -11.18 -12.79 -28.20
N LEU A 355 -10.71 -13.79 -27.44
CA LEU A 355 -11.53 -14.93 -27.00
C LEU A 355 -12.64 -14.52 -26.04
N ALA A 356 -12.37 -13.59 -25.11
CA ALA A 356 -13.38 -13.04 -24.21
C ALA A 356 -14.44 -12.19 -24.93
N GLY A 357 -14.07 -11.55 -26.04
CA GLY A 357 -14.95 -10.73 -26.86
C GLY A 357 -15.62 -11.50 -27.99
N GLN A 358 -14.94 -11.60 -29.13
CA GLN A 358 -15.48 -12.12 -30.38
C GLN A 358 -15.42 -13.65 -30.47
N GLY A 359 -14.54 -14.30 -29.70
CA GLY A 359 -14.34 -15.75 -29.69
C GLY A 359 -15.19 -16.50 -28.67
N ALA A 360 -16.35 -15.96 -28.28
CA ALA A 360 -17.15 -16.48 -27.15
C ALA A 360 -17.53 -17.97 -27.31
N ALA A 361 -17.80 -18.43 -28.53
CA ALA A 361 -18.11 -19.84 -28.80
C ALA A 361 -16.90 -20.78 -28.55
N LEU A 362 -15.70 -20.36 -28.94
CA LEU A 362 -14.46 -21.09 -28.66
C LEU A 362 -14.14 -21.04 -27.16
N ALA A 363 -14.31 -19.87 -26.53
CA ALA A 363 -14.11 -19.69 -25.11
C ALA A 363 -14.99 -20.62 -24.27
N GLN A 364 -16.30 -20.71 -24.59
CA GLN A 364 -17.24 -21.57 -23.87
C GLN A 364 -16.94 -23.08 -23.99
N ARG A 365 -16.25 -23.50 -25.06
CA ARG A 365 -15.86 -24.91 -25.28
C ARG A 365 -14.46 -25.25 -24.78
N ALA A 366 -13.64 -24.24 -24.51
CA ALA A 366 -12.26 -24.43 -24.10
C ALA A 366 -12.17 -25.17 -22.74
N PRO A 367 -11.04 -25.83 -22.43
CA PRO A 367 -10.84 -26.47 -21.14
C PRO A 367 -10.96 -25.45 -19.98
N PRO A 368 -11.39 -25.89 -18.77
CA PRO A 368 -11.59 -25.00 -17.62
C PRO A 368 -10.40 -24.09 -17.33
N ALA A 369 -9.18 -24.65 -17.41
CA ALA A 369 -7.95 -23.89 -17.23
C ALA A 369 -7.87 -22.67 -18.17
N VAL A 370 -8.20 -22.84 -19.45
CA VAL A 370 -8.17 -21.79 -20.47
C VAL A 370 -9.31 -20.79 -20.28
N GLN A 371 -10.49 -21.25 -19.91
CA GLN A 371 -11.65 -20.40 -19.62
C GLN A 371 -11.35 -19.40 -18.50
N GLU A 372 -10.74 -19.86 -17.43
CA GLU A 372 -10.34 -19.01 -16.32
C GLU A 372 -9.30 -17.95 -16.73
N TRP A 373 -8.39 -18.26 -17.66
CA TRP A 373 -7.45 -17.27 -18.21
C TRP A 373 -8.13 -16.26 -19.13
N ILE A 374 -9.07 -16.71 -19.96
CA ILE A 374 -9.88 -15.83 -20.82
C ILE A 374 -10.66 -14.84 -19.93
N ALA A 375 -11.27 -15.33 -18.85
CA ALA A 375 -11.95 -14.48 -17.87
C ALA A 375 -10.96 -13.52 -17.18
N SER A 376 -9.76 -13.98 -16.85
CA SER A 376 -8.71 -13.15 -16.22
C SER A 376 -8.26 -11.99 -17.12
N ALA A 377 -8.30 -12.16 -18.45
CA ALA A 377 -7.78 -11.18 -19.40
C ALA A 377 -8.53 -9.84 -19.43
N ALA A 378 -9.77 -9.80 -18.95
CA ALA A 378 -10.48 -8.55 -18.72
C ALA A 378 -9.74 -7.68 -17.69
N TYR A 379 -9.25 -8.30 -16.61
CA TYR A 379 -8.56 -7.65 -15.50
C TYR A 379 -7.09 -7.33 -15.79
N LEU A 380 -6.44 -8.05 -16.72
CA LEU A 380 -5.00 -7.95 -17.02
C LEU A 380 -4.61 -6.78 -17.94
N ARG A 381 -5.55 -5.90 -18.29
CA ARG A 381 -5.30 -4.78 -19.20
C ARG A 381 -4.24 -3.79 -18.68
N SER A 382 -3.56 -3.13 -19.60
CA SER A 382 -2.29 -2.43 -19.36
C SER A 382 -2.41 -1.22 -18.43
N THR A 383 -3.57 -0.57 -18.40
CA THR A 383 -3.79 0.65 -17.63
C THR A 383 -4.72 0.44 -16.44
N ARG A 384 -4.55 1.27 -15.42
CA ARG A 384 -5.48 1.35 -14.27
C ARG A 384 -6.94 1.53 -14.71
N ARG A 385 -7.19 2.45 -15.67
CA ARG A 385 -8.55 2.74 -16.18
C ARG A 385 -9.19 1.51 -16.83
N GLU A 386 -8.41 0.70 -17.53
CA GLU A 386 -8.92 -0.50 -18.17
C GLU A 386 -9.25 -1.59 -17.13
N ALA A 387 -8.43 -1.73 -16.09
CA ALA A 387 -8.75 -2.61 -14.96
C ALA A 387 -10.03 -2.14 -14.24
N GLU A 388 -10.17 -0.84 -13.98
CA GLU A 388 -11.38 -0.25 -13.40
C GLU A 388 -12.63 -0.52 -14.26
N ALA A 389 -12.53 -0.36 -15.59
CA ALA A 389 -13.63 -0.68 -16.50
C ALA A 389 -14.01 -2.18 -16.48
N ALA A 390 -13.01 -3.06 -16.33
CA ALA A 390 -13.23 -4.51 -16.22
C ALA A 390 -13.88 -4.95 -14.90
N LEU A 391 -13.90 -4.08 -13.88
CA LEU A 391 -14.53 -4.35 -12.59
C LEU A 391 -16.04 -4.08 -12.55
N ALA A 392 -16.57 -3.32 -13.51
CA ALA A 392 -18.00 -2.97 -13.57
C ALA A 392 -18.95 -4.19 -13.53
N PRO A 393 -18.65 -5.34 -14.17
CA PRO A 393 -19.45 -6.55 -14.02
C PRO A 393 -19.47 -7.06 -12.58
N LEU A 394 -18.31 -7.19 -11.93
CA LEU A 394 -18.20 -7.64 -10.54
C LEU A 394 -18.98 -6.75 -9.57
N GLU A 395 -19.10 -5.45 -9.85
CA GLU A 395 -19.92 -4.52 -9.05
C GLU A 395 -21.42 -4.81 -9.16
N THR A 396 -21.91 -5.22 -10.34
CA THR A 396 -23.34 -5.32 -10.68
C THR A 396 -23.94 -6.73 -10.52
N LEU A 397 -23.12 -7.76 -10.33
CA LEU A 397 -23.57 -9.14 -10.19
C LEU A 397 -24.49 -9.36 -8.98
N ARG A 398 -25.59 -10.07 -9.22
CA ARG A 398 -26.67 -10.31 -8.25
C ARG A 398 -26.74 -11.74 -7.73
N THR A 399 -25.93 -12.65 -8.27
CA THR A 399 -25.97 -14.09 -7.97
C THR A 399 -24.62 -14.59 -7.51
N GLN A 400 -24.61 -15.40 -6.45
CA GLN A 400 -23.44 -16.07 -5.89
C GLN A 400 -22.58 -16.76 -6.97
N ASP A 401 -23.18 -17.63 -7.79
CA ASP A 401 -22.41 -18.48 -8.73
C ASP A 401 -21.63 -17.67 -9.77
N ARG A 402 -22.27 -16.65 -10.34
CA ARG A 402 -21.60 -15.76 -11.31
C ARG A 402 -20.50 -14.93 -10.64
N TYR A 403 -20.75 -14.45 -9.42
CA TYR A 403 -19.74 -13.70 -8.68
C TYR A 403 -18.54 -14.58 -8.31
N ALA A 404 -18.77 -15.82 -7.87
CA ALA A 404 -17.70 -16.77 -7.56
C ALA A 404 -16.84 -17.08 -8.80
N THR A 405 -17.47 -17.23 -9.97
CA THR A 405 -16.76 -17.46 -11.24
C THR A 405 -15.87 -16.27 -11.60
N GLU A 406 -16.40 -15.05 -11.56
CA GLU A 406 -15.63 -13.83 -11.83
C GLU A 406 -14.54 -13.59 -10.78
N LEU A 407 -14.79 -13.97 -9.52
CA LEU A 407 -13.82 -13.83 -8.45
C LEU A 407 -12.59 -14.72 -8.66
N VAL A 408 -12.76 -15.95 -9.16
CA VAL A 408 -11.64 -16.85 -9.51
C VAL A 408 -10.76 -16.21 -10.60
N ALA A 409 -11.39 -15.55 -11.59
CA ALA A 409 -10.68 -14.82 -12.64
C ALA A 409 -9.92 -13.60 -12.07
N ALA A 410 -10.55 -12.85 -11.17
CA ALA A 410 -9.90 -11.74 -10.48
C ALA A 410 -8.71 -12.22 -9.63
N GLU A 411 -8.84 -13.31 -8.86
CA GLU A 411 -7.76 -13.89 -8.05
C GLU A 411 -6.54 -14.28 -8.88
N ARG A 412 -6.77 -14.93 -10.02
CA ARG A 412 -5.72 -15.27 -10.96
C ARG A 412 -5.03 -14.03 -11.51
N ALA A 413 -5.82 -13.04 -11.95
CA ALA A 413 -5.28 -11.78 -12.44
C ALA A 413 -4.44 -11.07 -11.37
N MET A 414 -4.90 -11.05 -10.11
CA MET A 414 -4.14 -10.48 -8.99
C MET A 414 -2.79 -11.16 -8.81
N SER A 415 -2.73 -12.50 -8.91
CA SER A 415 -1.47 -13.25 -8.82
C SER A 415 -0.50 -12.89 -9.95
N ILE A 416 -0.99 -12.80 -11.19
CA ILE A 416 -0.17 -12.47 -12.37
C ILE A 416 0.36 -11.04 -12.27
N LEU A 417 -0.51 -10.06 -12.00
CA LEU A 417 -0.12 -8.65 -11.90
C LEU A 417 0.91 -8.43 -10.78
N ARG A 418 0.79 -9.15 -9.66
CA ARG A 418 1.78 -9.14 -8.57
C ARG A 418 3.12 -9.68 -9.04
N GLN A 419 3.15 -10.83 -9.73
CA GLN A 419 4.38 -11.43 -10.26
C GLN A 419 5.10 -10.50 -11.25
N GLU A 420 4.33 -9.80 -12.10
CA GLU A 420 4.85 -8.81 -13.05
C GLU A 420 5.18 -7.44 -12.42
N ARG A 421 4.96 -7.26 -11.10
CA ARG A 421 5.09 -5.97 -10.39
C ARG A 421 4.26 -4.84 -11.03
N ARG A 422 3.11 -5.17 -11.60
CA ARG A 422 2.16 -4.22 -12.23
C ARG A 422 1.11 -3.78 -11.21
N TRP A 423 1.49 -2.85 -10.34
CA TRP A 423 0.67 -2.41 -9.21
C TRP A 423 -0.53 -1.54 -9.62
N ALA A 424 -0.39 -0.70 -10.65
CA ALA A 424 -1.44 0.20 -11.13
C ALA A 424 -2.77 -0.48 -11.53
N PRO A 425 -2.77 -1.56 -12.34
CA PRO A 425 -3.97 -2.34 -12.61
C PRO A 425 -4.37 -3.29 -11.46
N LEU A 426 -3.47 -3.62 -10.54
CA LEU A 426 -3.75 -4.50 -9.40
C LEU A 426 -4.55 -3.78 -8.30
N ALA A 427 -4.16 -2.56 -7.97
CA ALA A 427 -4.77 -1.75 -6.92
C ALA A 427 -6.30 -1.68 -7.00
N PRO A 428 -6.94 -1.34 -8.14
CA PRO A 428 -8.40 -1.25 -8.20
C PRO A 428 -9.12 -2.59 -7.98
N ILE A 429 -8.51 -3.72 -8.38
CA ILE A 429 -9.08 -5.06 -8.15
C ILE A 429 -9.13 -5.34 -6.65
N VAL A 430 -7.99 -5.13 -5.98
CA VAL A 430 -7.86 -5.34 -4.54
C VAL A 430 -8.78 -4.37 -3.75
N GLU A 431 -8.81 -3.09 -4.13
CA GLU A 431 -9.70 -2.08 -3.54
C GLU A 431 -11.18 -2.46 -3.69
N LEU A 432 -11.60 -3.03 -4.83
CA LEU A 432 -12.96 -3.53 -5.00
C LEU A 432 -13.28 -4.65 -4.01
N LEU A 433 -12.37 -5.62 -3.86
CA LEU A 433 -12.59 -6.73 -2.94
C LEU A 433 -12.63 -6.26 -1.48
N VAL A 434 -11.83 -5.26 -1.10
CA VAL A 434 -11.93 -4.60 0.22
C VAL A 434 -13.31 -3.97 0.40
N ARG A 435 -13.79 -3.21 -0.60
CA ARG A 435 -15.14 -2.63 -0.56
C ARG A 435 -16.24 -3.70 -0.46
N HIS A 436 -16.08 -4.84 -1.10
CA HIS A 436 -17.04 -5.95 -1.00
C HIS A 436 -16.99 -6.65 0.36
N ARG A 437 -15.80 -6.78 0.97
CA ARG A 437 -15.61 -7.34 2.32
C ARG A 437 -16.24 -6.45 3.39
N ASP A 438 -15.92 -5.15 3.35
CA ASP A 438 -16.23 -4.20 4.42
C ASP A 438 -17.57 -3.45 4.20
N GLY A 439 -18.06 -3.43 2.95
CA GLY A 439 -19.30 -2.76 2.57
C GLY A 439 -20.56 -3.44 3.13
N PRO A 440 -21.74 -2.79 3.08
CA PRO A 440 -23.03 -3.36 3.52
C PRO A 440 -23.31 -4.73 2.86
N PRO A 441 -24.22 -5.57 3.41
CA PRO A 441 -24.63 -6.81 2.75
C PRO A 441 -24.98 -6.50 1.29
N GLY A 442 -24.32 -7.20 0.38
CA GLY A 442 -24.35 -6.86 -1.04
C GLY A 442 -25.64 -7.31 -1.73
N ALA A 443 -25.53 -7.59 -3.02
CA ALA A 443 -26.65 -8.12 -3.80
C ALA A 443 -27.10 -9.53 -3.37
N PHE A 444 -26.24 -10.23 -2.63
CA PHE A 444 -26.44 -11.54 -2.01
C PHE A 444 -25.52 -11.61 -0.79
N ASP A 445 -25.90 -12.42 0.20
CA ASP A 445 -25.23 -12.47 1.50
C ASP A 445 -23.75 -12.85 1.33
N GLU A 446 -23.46 -13.74 0.37
CA GLU A 446 -22.15 -14.37 0.18
C GLU A 446 -21.02 -13.47 -0.25
N ARG A 447 -21.34 -12.29 -0.75
CA ARG A 447 -20.36 -11.43 -1.42
C ARG A 447 -19.20 -11.06 -0.48
N ARG A 448 -19.52 -10.76 0.78
CA ARG A 448 -18.55 -10.31 1.79
C ARG A 448 -17.50 -11.37 2.07
N TRP A 449 -17.91 -12.60 2.37
CA TRP A 449 -16.97 -13.67 2.72
C TRP A 449 -16.21 -14.20 1.52
N LEU A 450 -16.82 -14.21 0.33
CA LEU A 450 -16.12 -14.56 -0.89
C LEU A 450 -14.97 -13.56 -1.15
N ALA A 451 -15.26 -12.26 -1.04
CA ALA A 451 -14.25 -11.21 -1.15
C ALA A 451 -13.19 -11.29 -0.05
N ALA A 452 -13.59 -11.52 1.21
CA ALA A 452 -12.67 -11.70 2.33
C ALA A 452 -11.72 -12.88 2.10
N GLY A 453 -12.25 -14.02 1.68
CA GLY A 453 -11.45 -15.21 1.39
C GLY A 453 -10.50 -15.02 0.22
N ALA A 454 -10.89 -14.24 -0.79
CA ALA A 454 -10.01 -13.90 -1.92
C ALA A 454 -8.81 -13.06 -1.46
N LEU A 455 -9.05 -12.06 -0.60
CA LEU A 455 -7.99 -11.24 0.00
C LEU A 455 -7.08 -12.08 0.90
N GLU A 456 -7.65 -12.96 1.74
CA GLU A 456 -6.88 -13.86 2.60
C GLU A 456 -5.95 -14.77 1.78
N ARG A 457 -6.44 -15.35 0.69
CA ARG A 457 -5.61 -16.13 -0.24
C ARG A 457 -4.52 -15.28 -0.89
N PHE A 458 -4.86 -14.07 -1.31
CA PHE A 458 -3.92 -13.14 -1.94
C PHE A 458 -2.77 -12.75 -0.99
N PHE A 459 -3.06 -12.47 0.28
CA PHE A 459 -2.08 -12.10 1.30
C PHE A 459 -1.47 -13.29 2.05
N SER A 460 -1.79 -14.52 1.67
CA SER A 460 -1.21 -15.70 2.31
C SER A 460 0.31 -15.83 2.08
N GLY A 461 0.99 -16.51 3.00
CA GLY A 461 2.44 -16.74 2.93
C GLY A 461 3.26 -15.45 3.09
N ASN A 462 4.29 -15.29 2.25
CA ASN A 462 5.23 -14.17 2.33
C ASN A 462 4.82 -12.93 1.52
N VAL A 463 3.62 -12.92 0.93
CA VAL A 463 3.15 -11.81 0.07
C VAL A 463 3.20 -10.46 0.79
N PRO A 464 2.75 -10.32 2.05
CA PRO A 464 2.82 -9.05 2.75
C PRO A 464 4.27 -8.53 2.86
N ALA A 465 5.21 -9.39 3.25
CA ALA A 465 6.63 -9.01 3.35
C ALA A 465 7.23 -8.62 1.99
N ASP A 466 6.87 -9.34 0.91
CA ASP A 466 7.27 -9.01 -0.44
C ASP A 466 6.75 -7.64 -0.90
N LEU A 467 5.52 -7.30 -0.53
CA LEU A 467 4.92 -6.00 -0.84
C LEU A 467 5.64 -4.88 -0.09
N VAL A 468 6.02 -5.04 1.19
CA VAL A 468 6.77 -3.96 1.88
C VAL A 468 8.18 -3.81 1.32
N ARG A 469 8.84 -4.91 0.93
CA ARG A 469 10.12 -4.84 0.22
C ARG A 469 9.96 -4.08 -1.11
N ALA A 470 8.94 -4.41 -1.90
CA ALA A 470 8.64 -3.70 -3.14
C ALA A 470 8.37 -2.20 -2.88
N PHE A 471 7.78 -1.83 -1.75
CA PHE A 471 7.49 -0.44 -1.38
C PHE A 471 8.77 0.34 -1.08
N THR A 472 9.70 -0.33 -0.42
CA THR A 472 11.01 0.21 -0.08
C THR A 472 11.82 0.50 -1.35
N GLU A 473 11.78 -0.41 -2.32
CA GLU A 473 12.50 -0.32 -3.60
C GLU A 473 11.82 0.62 -4.63
N ALA A 474 10.54 0.92 -4.45
CA ALA A 474 9.72 1.65 -5.42
C ALA A 474 10.01 3.16 -5.47
N GLY A 475 9.86 3.76 -6.65
CA GLY A 475 9.79 5.21 -6.84
C GLY A 475 8.42 5.80 -6.44
N ALA A 476 8.31 7.12 -6.38
CA ALA A 476 7.15 7.83 -5.83
C ALA A 476 5.79 7.41 -6.42
N GLN A 477 5.68 7.32 -7.75
CA GLN A 477 4.43 6.91 -8.42
C GLN A 477 4.02 5.47 -8.03
N MET A 478 5.01 4.58 -7.93
CA MET A 478 4.77 3.17 -7.67
C MET A 478 4.40 2.89 -6.20
N ARG A 479 4.90 3.73 -5.27
CA ARG A 479 4.54 3.67 -3.86
C ARG A 479 3.05 3.95 -3.63
N ASP A 480 2.39 4.78 -4.43
CA ASP A 480 0.95 5.03 -4.27
C ASP A 480 0.11 3.78 -4.57
N ASP A 481 0.29 3.19 -5.76
CA ASP A 481 -0.47 1.99 -6.16
C ASP A 481 -0.16 0.80 -5.26
N LEU A 482 1.11 0.60 -4.91
CA LEU A 482 1.51 -0.46 -4.01
C LEU A 482 1.01 -0.23 -2.58
N GLY A 483 0.98 1.02 -2.13
CA GLY A 483 0.42 1.41 -0.85
C GLY A 483 -1.04 1.00 -0.73
N ARG A 484 -1.85 1.26 -1.76
CA ARG A 484 -3.26 0.84 -1.83
C ARG A 484 -3.41 -0.68 -1.73
N VAL A 485 -2.56 -1.43 -2.44
CA VAL A 485 -2.55 -2.90 -2.34
C VAL A 485 -2.18 -3.33 -0.92
N LEU A 486 -1.13 -2.76 -0.32
CA LEU A 486 -0.71 -3.08 1.05
C LEU A 486 -1.83 -2.85 2.07
N MET A 487 -2.53 -1.72 1.98
CA MET A 487 -3.59 -1.36 2.94
C MET A 487 -4.78 -2.33 2.93
N ALA A 488 -4.96 -3.12 1.87
CA ALA A 488 -6.02 -4.11 1.80
C ALA A 488 -5.84 -5.33 2.73
N GLU A 489 -4.62 -5.54 3.23
CA GLU A 489 -4.31 -6.51 4.28
C GLU A 489 -4.99 -6.15 5.62
N GLY A 490 -5.51 -4.92 5.75
CA GLY A 490 -6.20 -4.45 6.95
C GLY A 490 -5.22 -4.09 8.06
N ASP A 491 -5.60 -4.35 9.31
CA ASP A 491 -4.93 -3.85 10.52
C ASP A 491 -3.44 -4.24 10.67
N ARG A 492 -2.98 -5.24 9.91
CA ARG A 492 -1.56 -5.62 9.87
C ARG A 492 -0.71 -4.68 9.02
N ALA A 493 -1.29 -4.05 8.00
CA ALA A 493 -0.54 -3.21 7.06
C ALA A 493 0.19 -2.02 7.72
N PRO A 494 -0.41 -1.28 8.67
CA PRO A 494 0.27 -0.20 9.35
C PRO A 494 1.47 -0.68 10.16
N VAL A 495 1.33 -1.80 10.88
CA VAL A 495 2.42 -2.37 11.69
C VAL A 495 3.61 -2.74 10.80
N MET A 496 3.32 -3.38 9.68
CA MET A 496 4.33 -3.79 8.71
C MET A 496 5.06 -2.62 8.06
N LEU A 497 4.33 -1.58 7.66
CA LEU A 497 4.91 -0.34 7.14
C LEU A 497 5.78 0.34 8.22
N LEU A 498 5.29 0.42 9.46
CA LEU A 498 6.00 1.05 10.56
C LEU A 498 7.34 0.37 10.89
N GLU A 499 7.40 -0.96 10.88
CA GLU A 499 8.65 -1.70 11.14
C GLU A 499 9.79 -1.28 10.21
N ILE A 500 9.46 -0.98 8.94
CA ILE A 500 10.46 -0.57 7.94
C ILE A 500 10.70 0.95 8.01
N LEU A 501 9.64 1.75 8.18
CA LEU A 501 9.76 3.20 8.21
C LEU A 501 10.51 3.72 9.44
N LYS A 502 10.35 3.06 10.60
CA LYS A 502 11.00 3.48 11.84
C LYS A 502 12.53 3.41 11.75
N ARG A 503 13.06 2.49 10.92
CA ARG A 503 14.50 2.33 10.65
C ARG A 503 14.98 3.00 9.36
N SER A 504 14.07 3.53 8.55
CA SER A 504 14.40 4.16 7.27
C SER A 504 14.92 5.58 7.47
N SER A 505 15.96 5.96 6.70
CA SER A 505 16.43 7.34 6.59
C SER A 505 15.74 8.13 5.46
N ASP A 506 14.98 7.45 4.57
CA ASP A 506 14.31 8.06 3.41
C ASP A 506 13.06 8.85 3.83
N ALA A 507 13.20 10.18 3.89
CA ALA A 507 12.10 11.09 4.19
C ALA A 507 10.97 11.07 3.14
N ALA A 508 11.28 10.82 1.87
CA ALA A 508 10.25 10.71 0.83
C ALA A 508 9.41 9.43 1.01
N MET A 509 10.02 8.36 1.52
CA MET A 509 9.31 7.13 1.87
C MET A 509 8.35 7.35 3.05
N ARG A 510 8.79 8.03 4.11
CA ARG A 510 7.91 8.38 5.23
C ARG A 510 6.74 9.25 4.78
N LYS A 511 7.01 10.28 3.97
CA LYS A 511 5.98 11.14 3.39
C LYS A 511 4.98 10.39 2.51
N ALA A 512 5.45 9.39 1.75
CA ALA A 512 4.58 8.54 0.93
C ALA A 512 3.73 7.57 1.78
N ALA A 513 4.26 7.09 2.90
CA ALA A 513 3.56 6.17 3.78
C ALA A 513 2.58 6.85 4.75
N ALA A 514 2.82 8.10 5.12
CA ALA A 514 1.94 8.87 6.00
C ALA A 514 0.45 8.85 5.61
N PRO A 515 0.04 9.12 4.35
CA PRO A 515 -1.36 9.02 3.97
C PRO A 515 -1.92 7.59 4.07
N LEU A 516 -1.09 6.58 3.85
CA LEU A 516 -1.48 5.17 4.02
C LEU A 516 -1.72 4.85 5.50
N LEU A 517 -0.81 5.24 6.38
CA LEU A 517 -0.94 5.08 7.82
C LEU A 517 -2.14 5.86 8.36
N ALA A 518 -2.41 7.05 7.83
CA ALA A 518 -3.57 7.86 8.20
C ALA A 518 -4.90 7.18 7.83
N SER A 519 -4.95 6.42 6.73
CA SER A 519 -6.16 5.66 6.35
C SER A 519 -6.55 4.58 7.37
N GLN A 520 -5.59 4.13 8.19
CA GLN A 520 -5.80 3.20 9.31
C GLN A 520 -5.18 3.76 10.60
N ALA A 521 -5.47 5.04 10.88
CA ALA A 521 -4.80 5.81 11.93
C ALA A 521 -4.86 5.16 13.32
N GLN A 522 -5.94 4.46 13.67
CA GLN A 522 -6.05 3.85 15.00
C GLN A 522 -5.01 2.73 15.21
N ALA A 523 -4.85 1.82 14.24
CA ALA A 523 -3.85 0.77 14.29
C ALA A 523 -2.42 1.35 14.20
N ALA A 524 -2.21 2.30 13.28
CA ALA A 524 -0.93 2.97 13.13
C ALA A 524 -0.49 3.70 14.41
N ARG A 525 -1.37 4.48 15.03
CA ARG A 525 -1.07 5.22 16.26
C ARG A 525 -0.77 4.30 17.43
N ARG A 526 -1.52 3.20 17.60
CA ARG A 526 -1.22 2.19 18.64
C ARG A 526 0.18 1.62 18.49
N ALA A 527 0.56 1.24 17.26
CA ALA A 527 1.88 0.71 16.97
C ALA A 527 3.00 1.76 17.14
N ILE A 528 2.77 3.01 16.75
CA ILE A 528 3.73 4.10 16.97
C ILE A 528 3.95 4.35 18.46
N VAL A 529 2.88 4.44 19.25
CA VAL A 529 2.98 4.66 20.71
C VAL A 529 3.69 3.49 21.39
N ALA A 530 3.39 2.26 21.00
CA ALA A 530 4.10 1.07 21.49
C ALA A 530 5.61 1.13 21.15
N GLY A 531 5.96 1.54 19.94
CA GLY A 531 7.36 1.70 19.54
C GLY A 531 8.08 2.88 20.21
N LEU A 532 7.36 3.91 20.65
CA LEU A 532 7.95 5.00 21.43
C LEU A 532 8.35 4.48 22.81
N VAL A 533 7.49 3.74 23.50
CA VAL A 533 7.77 3.24 24.86
C VAL A 533 8.78 2.08 24.93
N ASP A 534 9.29 1.62 23.78
CA ASP A 534 10.33 0.59 23.70
C ASP A 534 11.66 1.13 24.26
N PRO A 535 12.16 0.59 25.40
CA PRO A 535 13.40 1.07 26.01
C PRO A 535 14.65 0.82 25.14
N GLU A 536 14.58 -0.12 24.20
CA GLU A 536 15.67 -0.46 23.28
C GLU A 536 15.59 0.34 21.97
N ALA A 537 14.65 1.27 21.86
CA ALA A 537 14.52 2.10 20.67
C ALA A 537 15.68 3.10 20.53
N GLU A 538 16.45 2.93 19.46
CA GLU A 538 17.49 3.88 19.06
C GLU A 538 16.93 5.30 18.86
N TRP A 539 17.74 6.33 19.16
CA TRP A 539 17.28 7.72 19.11
C TRP A 539 16.69 8.14 17.75
N PHE A 540 17.22 7.62 16.63
CA PHE A 540 16.72 7.92 15.29
C PHE A 540 15.39 7.23 15.00
N VAL A 541 15.13 6.06 15.61
CA VAL A 541 13.84 5.37 15.56
C VAL A 541 12.81 6.20 16.29
N VAL A 542 13.13 6.70 17.48
CA VAL A 542 12.27 7.60 18.27
C VAL A 542 11.96 8.86 17.47
N CYS A 543 12.96 9.51 16.85
CA CYS A 543 12.73 10.67 15.98
C CYS A 543 11.74 10.39 14.85
N ASN A 544 11.89 9.24 14.17
CA ASN A 544 11.01 8.84 13.08
C ASN A 544 9.58 8.58 13.56
N LEU A 545 9.41 7.90 14.70
CA LEU A 545 8.11 7.64 15.31
C LEU A 545 7.42 8.93 15.76
N LEU A 546 8.15 9.87 16.36
CA LEU A 546 7.63 11.19 16.73
C LEU A 546 7.18 11.97 15.49
N ALA A 547 7.95 11.96 14.41
CA ALA A 547 7.58 12.60 13.16
C ALA A 547 6.28 12.01 12.59
N LEU A 548 6.18 10.69 12.51
CA LEU A 548 4.97 10.00 12.05
C LEU A 548 3.76 10.31 12.95
N LEU A 549 3.95 10.33 14.27
CA LEU A 549 2.89 10.68 15.21
C LEU A 549 2.45 12.13 15.08
N GLY A 550 3.35 13.05 14.76
CA GLY A 550 3.03 14.43 14.43
C GLY A 550 2.16 14.57 13.17
N GLU A 551 2.32 13.67 12.20
CA GLU A 551 1.58 13.69 10.93
C GLU A 551 0.19 13.02 11.03
N ILE A 552 0.07 11.90 11.76
CA ILE A 552 -1.17 11.10 11.80
C ILE A 552 -1.86 11.05 13.17
N GLY A 553 -1.22 11.61 14.20
CA GLY A 553 -1.70 11.58 15.58
C GLY A 553 -2.93 12.46 15.82
N LYS A 554 -3.40 12.44 17.07
CA LYS A 554 -4.49 13.29 17.58
C LYS A 554 -4.14 13.81 18.97
N ASP A 555 -4.95 14.72 19.51
CA ASP A 555 -4.73 15.33 20.83
C ASP A 555 -4.45 14.30 21.95
N ALA A 556 -5.07 13.11 21.89
CA ALA A 556 -4.86 12.02 22.85
C ALA A 556 -3.42 11.46 22.87
N ASP A 557 -2.59 11.74 21.86
CA ASP A 557 -1.19 11.29 21.78
C ASP A 557 -0.20 12.30 22.38
N LEU A 558 -0.65 13.53 22.68
CA LEU A 558 0.20 14.56 23.27
C LEU A 558 0.94 14.10 24.55
N PRO A 559 0.33 13.31 25.46
CA PRO A 559 1.03 12.76 26.62
C PRO A 559 2.22 11.87 26.22
N ALA A 560 2.03 10.97 25.23
CA ALA A 560 3.08 10.06 24.77
C ALA A 560 4.27 10.82 24.16
N ILE A 561 4.00 11.92 23.44
CA ILE A 561 5.05 12.79 22.86
C ILE A 561 5.76 13.61 23.96
N SER A 562 5.01 14.06 24.97
CA SER A 562 5.52 14.99 25.99
C SER A 562 6.66 14.43 26.84
N ILE A 563 6.78 13.10 26.92
CA ILE A 563 7.85 12.37 27.64
C ILE A 563 9.22 12.67 27.01
N TYR A 564 9.27 12.93 25.69
CA TYR A 564 10.52 13.12 24.94
C TYR A 564 11.10 14.54 25.00
N ARG A 565 10.44 15.47 25.70
CA ARG A 565 10.90 16.86 25.82
C ARG A 565 12.24 17.01 26.54
N GLU A 566 12.60 16.03 27.37
CA GLU A 566 13.85 16.03 28.16
C GLU A 566 14.80 14.90 27.74
N HIS A 567 14.58 14.31 26.57
CA HIS A 567 15.39 13.20 26.07
C HIS A 567 16.87 13.58 25.94
N ALA A 568 17.78 12.64 26.20
CA ALA A 568 19.22 12.88 26.19
C ALA A 568 19.72 13.45 24.84
N HIS A 569 19.27 12.87 23.73
CA HIS A 569 19.60 13.28 22.37
C HIS A 569 18.77 14.50 21.92
N ASP A 570 19.44 15.52 21.38
CA ASP A 570 18.80 16.77 20.95
C ASP A 570 17.87 16.63 19.74
N GLN A 571 18.21 15.76 18.78
CA GLN A 571 17.33 15.40 17.66
C GLN A 571 15.97 14.85 18.11
N VAL A 572 15.93 14.09 19.21
CA VAL A 572 14.68 13.57 19.77
C VAL A 572 13.88 14.70 20.42
N ARG A 573 14.51 15.58 21.20
CA ARG A 573 13.85 16.76 21.77
C ARG A 573 13.29 17.67 20.67
N ARG A 574 14.06 17.90 19.59
CA ARG A 574 13.63 18.64 18.40
C ARG A 574 12.39 17.99 17.76
N ALA A 575 12.43 16.68 17.50
CA ALA A 575 11.31 15.94 16.91
C ALA A 575 10.07 15.97 17.80
N ALA A 576 10.25 15.92 19.13
CA ALA A 576 9.15 16.04 20.08
C ALA A 576 8.48 17.42 20.01
N LEU A 577 9.26 18.52 19.96
CA LEU A 577 8.70 19.86 19.77
C LEU A 577 7.94 20.00 18.45
N GLU A 578 8.46 19.43 17.37
CA GLU A 578 7.79 19.43 16.06
C GLU A 578 6.45 18.67 16.11
N ALA A 579 6.43 17.47 16.72
CA ALA A 579 5.22 16.68 16.87
C ALA A 579 4.18 17.37 17.78
N LEU A 580 4.62 18.00 18.87
CA LEU A 580 3.76 18.79 19.75
C LEU A 580 3.16 19.98 19.01
N ALA A 581 3.95 20.71 18.22
CA ALA A 581 3.45 21.83 17.43
C ALA A 581 2.47 21.39 16.34
N ALA A 582 2.74 20.28 15.66
CA ALA A 582 1.89 19.74 14.61
C ALA A 582 0.49 19.35 15.15
N LEU A 583 0.44 18.69 16.32
CA LEU A 583 -0.82 18.24 16.92
C LEU A 583 -1.51 19.31 17.77
N GLY A 584 -0.74 19.99 18.63
CA GLY A 584 -1.25 20.94 19.60
C GLY A 584 -1.48 22.34 19.03
N GLY A 585 -0.90 22.68 17.87
CA GLY A 585 -0.94 24.02 17.30
C GLY A 585 -0.54 25.08 18.33
N LYS A 586 -1.41 26.08 18.55
CA LYS A 586 -1.20 27.10 19.59
C LYS A 586 -1.13 26.54 21.01
N ARG A 587 -1.79 25.42 21.32
CA ARG A 587 -1.74 24.81 22.66
C ARG A 587 -0.34 24.27 23.00
N ALA A 588 0.50 24.04 21.99
CA ALA A 588 1.89 23.62 22.18
C ALA A 588 2.79 24.76 22.67
N GLU A 589 2.33 26.01 22.68
CA GLU A 589 3.14 27.20 23.00
C GLU A 589 3.95 27.04 24.29
N ALA A 590 3.35 26.55 25.38
CA ALA A 590 4.08 26.34 26.64
C ALA A 590 5.26 25.36 26.50
N ALA A 591 5.11 24.29 25.72
CA ALA A 591 6.20 23.35 25.46
C ALA A 591 7.27 23.94 24.54
N LEU A 592 6.86 24.73 23.54
CA LEU A 592 7.77 25.42 22.64
C LEU A 592 8.59 26.50 23.37
N LEU A 593 7.96 27.23 24.30
CA LEU A 593 8.64 28.21 25.15
C LEU A 593 9.75 27.57 25.98
N LYS A 594 9.50 26.38 26.55
CA LYS A 594 10.54 25.60 27.26
C LYS A 594 11.71 25.22 26.35
N GLY A 595 11.48 25.07 25.04
CA GLY A 595 12.53 24.80 24.06
C GLY A 595 13.49 25.96 23.80
N LEU A 596 13.13 27.19 24.19
CA LEU A 596 14.04 28.34 24.10
C LEU A 596 15.21 28.23 25.09
N ASP A 597 15.00 27.55 26.21
CA ASP A 597 16.02 27.32 27.26
C ASP A 597 16.81 26.01 27.04
N ASP A 598 16.66 25.36 25.87
CA ASP A 598 17.34 24.09 25.61
C ASP A 598 18.86 24.26 25.47
N ARG A 599 19.64 23.29 25.95
CA ARG A 599 21.10 23.30 25.82
C ARG A 599 21.63 23.20 24.38
N SER A 600 20.83 22.75 23.42
CA SER A 600 21.21 22.61 22.01
C SER A 600 20.63 23.74 21.18
N ARG A 601 21.50 24.45 20.43
CA ARG A 601 21.09 25.49 19.48
C ARG A 601 20.12 24.97 18.42
N ILE A 602 20.24 23.70 18.02
CA ILE A 602 19.31 23.06 17.07
C ILE A 602 17.88 23.04 17.61
N VAL A 603 17.71 22.75 18.90
CA VAL A 603 16.40 22.72 19.56
C VAL A 603 15.87 24.14 19.75
N GLN A 604 16.71 25.08 20.18
CA GLN A 604 16.33 26.50 20.31
C GLN A 604 15.88 27.11 18.98
N CYS A 605 16.64 26.89 17.90
CA CYS A 605 16.27 27.30 16.55
C CYS A 605 14.91 26.72 16.16
N ARG A 606 14.67 25.42 16.43
CA ARG A 606 13.39 24.81 16.12
C ARG A 606 12.25 25.39 16.94
N ALA A 607 12.45 25.61 18.23
CA ALA A 607 11.48 26.23 19.12
C ALA A 607 11.08 27.63 18.63
N LEU A 608 12.05 28.49 18.33
CA LEU A 608 11.80 29.83 17.78
C LEU A 608 11.06 29.79 16.44
N LEU A 609 11.45 28.88 15.54
CA LEU A 609 10.79 28.72 14.25
C LEU A 609 9.30 28.38 14.42
N LEU A 610 9.00 27.42 15.30
CA LEU A 610 7.64 26.98 15.61
C LEU A 610 6.84 28.08 16.33
N LEU A 611 7.45 28.80 17.27
CA LEU A 611 6.84 29.96 17.94
C LEU A 611 6.48 31.07 16.96
N GLY A 612 7.35 31.34 15.98
CA GLY A 612 7.08 32.27 14.88
C GLY A 612 5.93 31.79 13.99
N GLN A 613 5.86 30.49 13.69
CA GLN A 613 4.76 29.90 12.89
C GLN A 613 3.39 30.03 13.58
N ILE A 614 3.33 29.82 14.90
CA ILE A 614 2.09 30.01 15.66
C ILE A 614 1.82 31.48 16.02
N ARG A 615 2.74 32.39 15.63
CA ARG A 615 2.74 33.83 15.95
C ARG A 615 2.61 34.08 17.46
N SER A 616 3.44 33.41 18.24
CA SER A 616 3.50 33.57 19.70
C SER A 616 3.85 35.01 20.07
N THR A 617 2.94 35.67 20.78
CA THR A 617 3.14 37.02 21.34
C THR A 617 3.56 36.98 22.81
N SER A 618 3.97 35.80 23.29
CA SER A 618 4.46 35.63 24.65
C SER A 618 5.66 36.54 24.93
N GLY A 619 5.64 37.18 26.10
CA GLY A 619 6.76 38.01 26.57
C GLY A 619 8.09 37.24 26.63
N MET A 620 8.04 35.91 26.84
CA MET A 620 9.24 35.07 26.82
C MET A 620 9.81 34.94 25.41
N THR A 621 8.99 34.70 24.39
CA THR A 621 9.42 34.67 22.99
C THR A 621 10.03 36.00 22.57
N LEU A 622 9.30 37.10 22.82
CA LEU A 622 9.73 38.44 22.41
C LEU A 622 10.95 38.92 23.19
N GLY A 623 11.02 38.61 24.49
CA GLY A 623 12.18 38.89 25.34
C GLY A 623 13.42 38.14 24.87
N TYR A 624 13.30 36.84 24.59
CA TYR A 624 14.40 36.03 24.07
C TYR A 624 14.95 36.57 22.74
N VAL A 625 14.07 36.86 21.77
CA VAL A 625 14.47 37.48 20.50
C VAL A 625 15.14 38.84 20.72
N ARG A 626 14.57 39.68 21.59
CA ARG A 626 15.14 40.99 21.92
C ARG A 626 16.54 40.87 22.50
N ASP A 627 16.74 39.94 23.44
CA ASP A 627 18.01 39.79 24.14
C ASP A 627 19.09 39.25 23.20
N LEU A 628 18.74 38.28 22.34
CA LEU A 628 19.61 37.84 21.24
C LEU A 628 20.00 38.99 20.29
N LEU A 629 19.03 39.83 19.89
CA LEU A 629 19.32 40.94 18.97
C LEU A 629 20.15 42.05 19.62
N LYS A 630 20.05 42.23 20.94
CA LYS A 630 20.83 43.24 21.68
C LYS A 630 22.25 42.81 21.97
N ASP A 631 22.52 41.50 22.04
CA ASP A 631 23.86 41.01 22.31
C ASP A 631 24.83 41.41 21.19
N VAL A 632 25.74 42.33 21.49
CA VAL A 632 26.73 42.85 20.53
C VAL A 632 27.87 41.84 20.33
N GLU A 633 28.11 40.98 21.32
CA GLU A 633 29.22 40.03 21.39
C GLU A 633 28.76 38.59 21.11
N ALA A 634 27.54 38.43 20.56
CA ALA A 634 26.99 37.14 20.16
C ALA A 634 28.00 36.35 19.31
N PRO A 635 28.27 35.08 19.68
CA PRO A 635 29.30 34.29 19.02
C PRO A 635 28.89 33.94 17.59
N ASP A 636 29.87 33.80 16.71
CA ASP A 636 29.65 33.49 15.29
C ASP A 636 28.86 32.19 15.04
N GLU A 637 28.88 31.26 15.99
CA GLU A 637 28.11 30.00 15.94
C GLU A 637 26.60 30.19 16.13
N ASP A 638 26.17 31.35 16.66
CA ASP A 638 24.75 31.68 16.85
C ASP A 638 24.12 32.28 15.58
N GLU A 639 24.81 32.26 14.43
CA GLU A 639 24.31 32.82 13.17
C GLU A 639 22.94 32.29 12.79
N ASP A 640 22.76 30.97 12.81
CA ASP A 640 21.49 30.34 12.50
C ASP A 640 20.40 30.75 13.50
N LEU A 641 20.74 30.80 14.79
CA LEU A 641 19.80 31.17 15.85
C LEU A 641 19.31 32.62 15.70
N VAL A 642 20.22 33.56 15.43
CA VAL A 642 19.90 34.96 15.20
C VAL A 642 19.07 35.13 13.93
N CYS A 643 19.43 34.47 12.84
CA CYS A 643 18.64 34.52 11.61
C CYS A 643 17.22 33.97 11.83
N VAL A 644 17.07 32.87 12.57
CA VAL A 644 15.76 32.30 12.93
C VAL A 644 14.98 33.22 13.86
N ALA A 645 15.63 33.89 14.82
CA ALA A 645 14.99 34.86 15.70
C ALA A 645 14.42 36.06 14.92
N ILE A 646 15.18 36.59 13.96
CA ILE A 646 14.74 37.65 13.05
C ILE A 646 13.55 37.20 12.20
N GLU A 647 13.63 35.99 11.64
CA GLU A 647 12.54 35.37 10.86
C GLU A 647 11.28 35.16 11.70
N ALA A 648 11.43 34.70 12.94
CA ALA A 648 10.31 34.50 13.87
C ALA A 648 9.62 35.84 14.16
N LEU A 649 10.38 36.90 14.41
CA LEU A 649 9.84 38.25 14.62
C LEU A 649 9.10 38.76 13.38
N ALA A 650 9.65 38.52 12.18
CA ALA A 650 8.99 38.87 10.92
C ALA A 650 7.65 38.15 10.72
N ARG A 651 7.52 36.90 11.20
CA ARG A 651 6.24 36.14 11.14
C ARG A 651 5.24 36.60 12.19
N ILE A 652 5.70 36.99 13.37
CA ILE A 652 4.87 37.53 14.44
C ILE A 652 4.27 38.88 14.01
N GLY A 653 5.07 39.72 13.35
CA GLY A 653 4.65 41.03 12.83
C GLY A 653 5.23 42.21 13.60
N ASN A 654 4.86 43.43 13.21
CA ASN A 654 5.32 44.66 13.88
C ASN A 654 4.62 44.85 15.23
N ILE A 655 5.14 44.18 16.27
CA ILE A 655 4.57 44.15 17.63
C ILE A 655 5.38 45.02 18.60
N GLN A 656 4.76 45.41 19.71
CA GLN A 656 5.46 46.06 20.83
C GLN A 656 6.34 45.04 21.56
N MET A 657 7.62 45.37 21.73
CA MET A 657 8.60 44.53 22.43
C MET A 657 8.50 44.75 23.95
N PRO A 658 8.73 43.71 24.78
CA PRO A 658 8.69 43.81 26.23
C PRO A 658 9.79 44.72 26.80
N ASP A 659 9.61 45.17 28.04
CA ASP A 659 10.51 46.04 28.82
C ASP A 659 10.93 47.34 28.13
N ARG A 660 9.94 48.09 27.62
CA ARG A 660 10.15 49.36 26.90
C ARG A 660 11.07 49.20 25.67
N GLY A 661 11.02 48.04 25.03
CA GLY A 661 11.88 47.69 23.89
C GLY A 661 11.55 48.42 22.57
N GLY A 662 10.52 49.26 22.54
CA GLY A 662 10.02 49.85 21.30
C GLY A 662 9.24 48.85 20.46
N THR A 663 9.08 49.12 19.16
CA THR A 663 8.47 48.17 18.22
C THR A 663 9.48 47.17 17.67
N ALA A 664 8.99 46.04 17.14
CA ALA A 664 9.80 45.08 16.41
C ALA A 664 10.54 45.73 15.23
N GLU A 665 9.89 46.63 14.50
CA GLU A 665 10.53 47.45 13.48
C GLU A 665 11.69 48.27 14.06
N GLU A 666 11.47 49.01 15.15
CA GLU A 666 12.51 49.83 15.77
C GLU A 666 13.72 49.01 16.20
N LEU A 667 13.49 47.82 16.75
CA LEU A 667 14.56 46.91 17.14
C LEU A 667 15.36 46.43 15.93
N LEU A 668 14.69 46.00 14.86
CA LEU A 668 15.35 45.53 13.63
C LEU A 668 16.11 46.66 12.93
N VAL A 669 15.54 47.87 12.84
CA VAL A 669 16.21 49.06 12.28
C VAL A 669 17.46 49.39 13.08
N LYS A 670 17.36 49.51 14.41
CA LYS A 670 18.52 49.78 15.29
C LYS A 670 19.60 48.71 15.15
N THR A 671 19.19 47.45 15.02
CA THR A 671 20.09 46.31 14.84
C THR A 671 20.84 46.42 13.52
N LEU A 672 20.12 46.67 12.41
CA LEU A 672 20.70 46.85 11.07
C LEU A 672 21.63 48.07 11.00
N GLU A 673 21.26 49.18 11.62
CA GLU A 673 22.07 50.41 11.75
C GLU A 673 23.42 50.14 12.43
N ARG A 674 23.41 49.37 13.52
CA ARG A 674 24.60 48.96 14.24
C ARG A 674 25.54 48.13 13.34
N THR A 675 25.00 47.28 12.47
CA THR A 675 25.81 46.45 11.55
C THR A 675 26.56 47.26 10.50
N ARG A 676 26.10 48.47 10.17
CA ARG A 676 26.69 49.34 9.15
C ARG A 676 27.96 50.06 9.64
N ARG A 677 28.17 50.15 10.96
CA ARG A 677 29.38 50.80 11.51
C ARG A 677 30.56 49.83 11.45
N SER A 678 31.50 50.06 10.52
CA SER A 678 32.96 49.96 10.76
C SER A 678 33.80 49.94 9.46
N GLY A 679 34.13 51.13 8.94
CA GLY A 679 35.34 51.36 8.14
C GLY A 679 36.51 51.83 9.02
N LEU A 680 36.27 52.79 9.91
CA LEU A 680 37.29 53.29 10.86
C LEU A 680 37.56 52.35 12.05
N ALA A 681 36.55 51.63 12.57
CA ALA A 681 36.75 50.70 13.69
C ALA A 681 37.50 49.41 13.28
N LYS A 682 37.47 49.08 11.98
CA LYS A 682 38.23 48.01 11.31
C LYS A 682 39.74 48.31 11.32
N MET A 683 40.08 49.59 11.43
CA MET A 683 41.45 50.11 11.42
C MET A 683 42.03 50.33 12.84
N LEU A 684 41.19 50.57 13.86
CA LEU A 684 41.62 50.96 15.21
C LEU A 684 41.64 49.82 16.24
N HIS A 685 40.81 48.78 16.11
CA HIS A 685 40.63 47.77 17.17
C HIS A 685 40.77 46.30 16.73
N GLY A 686 41.30 46.02 15.54
CA GLY A 686 41.76 44.67 15.17
C GLY A 686 40.69 43.60 14.93
N THR A 687 39.41 43.83 15.21
CA THR A 687 38.31 42.92 14.87
C THR A 687 37.08 43.69 14.40
N ALA A 688 37.04 44.11 13.13
CA ALA A 688 35.76 44.40 12.49
C ALA A 688 35.35 43.19 11.66
N GLY A 689 34.54 42.35 12.27
CA GLY A 689 34.01 41.15 11.64
C GLY A 689 33.50 40.17 12.69
N GLY A 690 32.41 40.51 13.35
CA GLY A 690 31.65 39.56 14.17
C GLY A 690 30.36 39.16 13.47
N LEU A 691 29.56 38.31 14.13
CA LEU A 691 28.28 37.78 13.66
C LEU A 691 27.41 38.80 12.90
N TRP A 692 27.21 39.98 13.50
CA TRP A 692 26.34 41.04 12.96
C TRP A 692 26.77 41.63 11.62
N SER A 693 28.04 41.51 11.26
CA SER A 693 28.57 41.99 9.98
C SER A 693 28.39 40.98 8.85
N ARG A 694 28.05 39.72 9.18
CA ARG A 694 27.91 38.65 8.20
C ARG A 694 26.69 38.88 7.30
N VAL A 695 26.88 38.55 6.03
CA VAL A 695 25.86 38.76 4.99
C VAL A 695 24.53 38.05 5.31
N PRO A 696 24.49 36.78 5.80
CA PRO A 696 23.22 36.11 6.10
C PRO A 696 22.37 36.85 7.15
N VAL A 697 22.99 37.33 8.23
CA VAL A 697 22.30 38.10 9.28
C VAL A 697 21.76 39.41 8.74
N ARG A 698 22.58 40.16 7.98
CA ARG A 698 22.16 41.43 7.37
C ARG A 698 21.02 41.23 6.36
N LYS A 699 21.05 40.16 5.56
CA LYS A 699 19.96 39.78 4.66
C LYS A 699 18.69 39.41 5.43
N ALA A 700 18.80 38.65 6.52
CA ALA A 700 17.66 38.33 7.37
C ALA A 700 17.01 39.59 7.94
N LEU A 701 17.80 40.56 8.44
CA LEU A 701 17.32 41.84 8.93
C LEU A 701 16.59 42.64 7.83
N ALA A 702 17.20 42.78 6.65
CA ALA A 702 16.58 43.49 5.53
C ALA A 702 15.27 42.81 5.07
N GLY A 703 15.27 41.48 4.93
CA GLY A 703 14.08 40.72 4.55
C GLY A 703 12.97 40.73 5.58
N ALA A 704 13.30 40.80 6.88
CA ALA A 704 12.32 40.97 7.95
C ALA A 704 11.72 42.39 7.92
N LEU A 705 12.55 43.42 7.75
CA LEU A 705 12.10 44.80 7.59
C LEU A 705 11.23 44.98 6.34
N GLY A 706 11.50 44.28 5.25
CA GLY A 706 10.62 44.26 4.07
C GLY A 706 9.20 43.78 4.41
N ARG A 707 9.09 42.77 5.28
CA ARG A 707 7.82 42.15 5.69
C ARG A 707 7.05 42.90 6.77
N ILE A 708 7.72 43.56 7.71
CA ILE A 708 7.05 44.21 8.85
C ILE A 708 7.32 45.71 9.00
N GLY A 709 8.34 46.22 8.32
CA GLY A 709 8.79 47.60 8.45
C GLY A 709 7.83 48.62 7.85
N LEU A 710 7.96 49.85 8.32
CA LEU A 710 7.20 51.04 7.92
C LEU A 710 8.19 52.09 7.38
N GLU A 711 7.97 53.37 7.69
CA GLU A 711 8.76 54.49 7.18
C GLU A 711 10.22 54.45 7.63
N ARG A 712 10.49 54.10 8.90
CA ARG A 712 11.86 54.06 9.44
C ARG A 712 12.69 52.94 8.80
N ALA A 713 12.06 51.78 8.59
CA ALA A 713 12.65 50.69 7.83
C ALA A 713 13.00 51.10 6.39
N GLU A 714 12.10 51.83 5.73
CA GLU A 714 12.30 52.30 4.35
C GLU A 714 13.50 53.25 4.24
N GLU A 715 13.66 54.17 5.20
CA GLU A 715 14.79 55.12 5.22
C GLU A 715 16.16 54.43 5.31
N ILE A 716 16.32 53.45 6.21
CA ILE A 716 17.59 52.75 6.36
C ILE A 716 17.86 51.83 5.17
N LEU A 717 16.84 51.15 4.64
CA LEU A 717 16.99 50.28 3.48
C LEU A 717 17.36 51.06 2.23
N LYS A 718 16.80 52.28 2.02
CA LYS A 718 17.22 53.17 0.92
C LYS A 718 18.70 53.51 0.99
N LYS A 719 19.22 53.82 2.18
CA LYS A 719 20.66 54.11 2.37
C LYS A 719 21.56 52.92 1.98
N ILE A 720 21.07 51.69 2.12
CA ILE A 720 21.78 50.46 1.72
C ILE A 720 21.61 50.20 0.22
N ALA A 721 20.41 50.41 -0.33
CA ALA A 721 20.14 50.24 -1.76
C ALA A 721 20.94 51.22 -2.64
N TYR A 722 21.25 52.42 -2.13
CA TYR A 722 22.11 53.40 -2.83
C TYR A 722 23.62 53.15 -2.69
N ASP A 723 24.03 52.16 -1.90
CA ASP A 723 25.43 51.78 -1.71
C ASP A 723 25.73 50.57 -2.60
N ASP A 724 26.23 50.82 -3.82
CA ASP A 724 26.49 49.78 -4.83
C ASP A 724 27.51 48.73 -4.37
N ASP A 725 28.32 49.04 -3.36
CA ASP A 725 29.32 48.14 -2.78
C ASP A 725 28.77 47.33 -1.59
N ASP A 726 27.53 47.58 -1.14
CA ASP A 726 26.96 46.84 0.00
C ASP A 726 26.49 45.44 -0.42
N PRO A 727 26.97 44.36 0.23
CA PRO A 727 26.64 42.98 -0.16
C PRO A 727 25.16 42.60 -0.02
N ILE A 728 24.33 43.44 0.60
CA ILE A 728 22.88 43.22 0.73
C ILE A 728 22.03 44.25 -0.04
N GLN A 729 22.61 44.99 -0.98
CA GLN A 729 21.91 45.97 -1.82
C GLN A 729 20.61 45.41 -2.43
N LYS A 730 20.70 44.25 -3.11
CA LYS A 730 19.55 43.63 -3.78
C LYS A 730 18.44 43.22 -2.80
N GLU A 731 18.79 42.68 -1.64
CA GLU A 731 17.81 42.36 -0.60
C GLU A 731 17.16 43.63 -0.04
N ALA A 732 17.90 44.74 0.08
CA ALA A 732 17.35 46.01 0.52
C ALA A 732 16.36 46.60 -0.51
N GLU A 733 16.69 46.56 -1.80
CA GLU A 733 15.78 46.94 -2.88
C GLU A 733 14.48 46.12 -2.85
N GLN A 734 14.60 44.80 -2.70
CA GLN A 734 13.45 43.91 -2.59
C GLN A 734 12.61 44.23 -1.35
N ALA A 735 13.24 44.52 -0.21
CA ALA A 735 12.55 44.90 1.01
C ALA A 735 11.80 46.24 0.87
N ILE A 736 12.39 47.24 0.22
CA ILE A 736 11.72 48.52 -0.09
C ILE A 736 10.49 48.27 -0.97
N PHE A 737 10.62 47.44 -2.00
CA PHE A 737 9.50 47.07 -2.86
C PHE A 737 8.37 46.41 -2.04
N GLN A 738 8.69 45.48 -1.14
CA GLN A 738 7.70 44.84 -0.27
C GLN A 738 6.98 45.83 0.65
N ILE A 739 7.69 46.82 1.20
CA ILE A 739 7.07 47.86 2.03
C ILE A 739 6.12 48.72 1.19
N ALA A 740 6.55 49.14 0.00
CA ALA A 740 5.73 49.96 -0.90
C ALA A 740 4.49 49.21 -1.41
N ASP A 741 4.63 47.93 -1.75
CA ASP A 741 3.54 47.06 -2.20
C ASP A 741 2.48 46.88 -1.12
N ARG A 742 2.91 46.58 0.12
CA ARG A 742 2.00 46.49 1.28
C ARG A 742 1.26 47.81 1.52
N ARG A 743 1.95 48.95 1.45
CA ARG A 743 1.34 50.28 1.61
C ARG A 743 0.25 50.54 0.56
N LYS A 744 0.47 50.14 -0.71
CA LYS A 744 -0.53 50.27 -1.78
C LYS A 744 -1.77 49.41 -1.51
N THR A 745 -1.56 48.15 -1.12
CA THR A 745 -2.67 47.24 -0.80
C THR A 745 -3.50 47.69 0.41
N GLU A 746 -2.87 48.29 1.43
CA GLU A 746 -3.58 48.79 2.62
C GLU A 746 -4.35 50.09 2.38
N HIS A 747 -3.93 50.90 1.39
CA HIS A 747 -4.56 52.19 1.08
C HIS A 747 -5.56 52.12 -0.09
N GLY A 748 -5.85 50.95 -0.66
CA GLY A 748 -6.85 50.77 -1.72
C GLY A 748 -6.58 51.59 -2.98
N LEU A 749 -5.31 51.89 -3.27
CA LEU A 749 -4.89 52.56 -4.50
C LEU A 749 -4.46 51.48 -5.51
N GLU A 750 -5.44 50.92 -6.23
CA GLU A 750 -5.20 50.16 -7.47
C GLU A 750 -4.60 51.03 -8.57
#